data_AF-A0A5M3YQJ6-F1
#
_entry.id   AF-A0A5M3YQJ6-F1
#
_cell.length_a   1.000
_cell.length_b   1.000
_cell.length_c   1.000
_cell.angle_alpha   90.00
_cell.angle_beta   90.00
_cell.angle_gamma   90.00
#
_symmetry.space_group_name_H-M   'P 1'
#
loop_
_entity.id
_entity.type
_entity.pdbx_description
1 polymer ?
#
loop_
_entity_poly.entity_id
_entity_poly.type
_entity_poly.pdbx_seq_one_letter_code
_entity_poly.pdbx_strand_id
1 'polypeptide(L)'
;MESSGTCDANDAVQITVVQPSDQKPKTISSFHPQFTYPIFGDEEQVFGYKGLIIRLRFAAHDLRPHIHISYDEKFKTIGDTAPVDLLKTLKPWIPEGGQPCLLLAFGHLHLTLNAPYAEAFTTLPEYERALQEEDAKNFVPPGKLVHSYDTAGRNYEIWAGSLADPAVRHLLDRMQVFVSFFIEAGTPLATDDPEWTLERWTVYFVYEKVTPPTLTASQYSFVGYATTYRWWLYQRETSKEPAVANDAFPAPEIRPAQLPSRLRIAQFLILPPHQGSGHGVHLYTTIHTACFKDPTIVELTVEDPNEAFDALRDTADYHILTPELLKHDVNINPDPYDAQSTKQRPRRVPTAALIPTKLLHDIRTSYKIAPTQFAHILEMFLLGRIPFKNRHAGGAPLTRLLIKKHKSEDPNERRYYWWRMLVKQRLYKRSRDMLIQLEMSDRIQKLEETVGNVEEGYEVLLKAFVKREEALKAKLSEVEADATGRDQRAKRKFTVRDDEDEDENTDDAAAAKRPKVRFLGTTILRGELHAASPSAGSCPKLVNIDILNAPGSTDPPIPIRFIYALQQILSLFTPNLHRLAPYTHHLRLLLCLQDQVRMLPLGLLTAAQGHPMLVELKNGETLNGHLANCDNWMNLILKEVVQTSPEGDRFFKLPEVYIRGNNIKYLRIPEEIVEMVREQQQNQPSGRSRGGHRGDRGDRGGRGGRGRGRGRGRGGN
;
A
#
# COMPACT_ATOMS: atom_id res chain seq x y z
N MET A 1 1.25 36.96 -25.59
CA MET A 1 1.16 35.66 -24.90
C MET A 1 -0.31 35.29 -24.88
N GLU A 2 -0.76 34.57 -25.91
CA GLU A 2 -2.13 34.05 -25.97
C GLU A 2 -2.31 33.08 -24.81
N SER A 3 -3.21 33.42 -23.88
CA SER A 3 -3.56 32.53 -22.77
C SER A 3 -4.18 31.28 -23.37
N SER A 4 -3.48 30.14 -23.31
CA SER A 4 -4.02 28.84 -23.68
C SER A 4 -5.41 28.69 -23.05
N GLY A 5 -6.43 28.34 -23.83
CA GLY A 5 -7.81 28.14 -23.36
C GLY A 5 -7.97 26.91 -22.46
N THR A 6 -6.97 26.63 -21.63
CA THR A 6 -6.83 25.47 -20.77
C THR A 6 -6.48 25.96 -19.37
N CYS A 7 -7.10 25.35 -18.36
CA CYS A 7 -6.83 25.64 -16.96
C CYS A 7 -6.47 24.35 -16.20
N ASP A 8 -5.65 24.49 -15.17
CA ASP A 8 -5.34 23.39 -14.24
C ASP A 8 -6.58 23.07 -13.41
N ALA A 9 -7.00 21.80 -13.43
CA ALA A 9 -8.20 21.34 -12.73
C ALA A 9 -8.03 21.39 -11.20
N ASN A 10 -6.83 21.15 -10.68
CA ASN A 10 -6.55 21.19 -9.25
C ASN A 10 -6.70 22.62 -8.70
N ASP A 11 -6.29 23.63 -9.47
CA ASP A 11 -6.45 25.04 -9.13
C ASP A 11 -7.89 25.54 -9.36
N ALA A 12 -8.56 25.08 -10.42
CA ALA A 12 -9.91 25.49 -10.76
C ALA A 12 -10.96 24.98 -9.77
N VAL A 13 -10.77 23.77 -9.21
CA VAL A 13 -11.68 23.18 -8.22
C VAL A 13 -11.40 23.73 -6.82
N GLN A 14 -12.39 24.37 -6.22
CA GLN A 14 -12.35 24.92 -4.86
C GLN A 14 -13.34 24.18 -3.97
N ILE A 15 -12.83 23.45 -2.98
CA ILE A 15 -13.64 22.75 -1.98
C ILE A 15 -13.80 23.66 -0.77
N THR A 16 -15.05 23.86 -0.34
CA THR A 16 -15.38 24.73 0.80
C THR A 16 -16.30 24.03 1.77
N VAL A 17 -16.03 24.18 3.06
CA VAL A 17 -16.91 23.70 4.14
C VAL A 17 -17.65 24.90 4.71
N VAL A 18 -18.99 24.81 4.75
CA VAL A 18 -19.86 25.93 5.12
C VAL A 18 -20.73 25.60 6.34
N GLN A 19 -20.92 26.58 7.21
CA GLN A 19 -21.83 26.51 8.35
C GLN A 19 -23.04 27.43 8.15
N PRO A 20 -24.23 27.03 8.62
CA PRO A 20 -25.37 27.94 8.72
C PRO A 20 -25.03 29.17 9.59
N SER A 21 -25.55 30.34 9.19
CA SER A 21 -25.42 31.61 9.91
C SER A 21 -26.63 32.49 9.58
N ASP A 22 -26.87 33.52 10.40
CA ASP A 22 -28.13 34.30 10.44
C ASP A 22 -28.46 35.06 9.14
N GLN A 23 -27.48 35.30 8.27
CA GLN A 23 -27.69 36.00 6.98
C GLN A 23 -27.23 35.19 5.76
N LYS A 24 -26.01 34.65 5.79
CA LYS A 24 -25.40 33.88 4.70
C LYS A 24 -24.56 32.75 5.28
N PRO A 25 -24.42 31.60 4.60
CA PRO A 25 -23.54 30.53 5.06
C PRO A 25 -22.12 31.07 5.26
N LYS A 26 -21.54 30.76 6.42
CA LYS A 26 -20.16 31.13 6.74
C LYS A 26 -19.24 30.02 6.26
N THR A 27 -18.30 30.36 5.38
CA THR A 27 -17.21 29.44 5.02
C THR A 27 -16.28 29.27 6.21
N ILE A 28 -16.16 28.03 6.71
CA ILE A 28 -15.23 27.66 7.79
C ILE A 28 -13.83 27.45 7.20
N SER A 29 -13.76 26.75 6.08
CA SER A 29 -12.49 26.39 5.43
C SER A 29 -12.64 26.31 3.92
N SER A 30 -11.56 26.62 3.21
CA SER A 30 -11.44 26.48 1.75
C SER A 30 -10.11 25.80 1.44
N PHE A 31 -10.12 24.83 0.54
CA PHE A 31 -8.93 24.09 0.12
C PHE A 31 -9.12 23.51 -1.29
N HIS A 32 -8.03 23.02 -1.87
CA HIS A 32 -7.98 22.45 -3.21
C HIS A 32 -7.82 20.92 -3.14
N PRO A 33 -8.29 20.18 -4.15
CA PRO A 33 -7.99 18.76 -4.27
C PRO A 33 -6.48 18.54 -4.51
N GLN A 34 -6.01 17.34 -4.17
CA GLN A 34 -4.64 16.92 -4.49
C GLN A 34 -4.57 16.22 -5.85
N PHE A 35 -5.66 15.55 -6.22
CA PHE A 35 -5.82 14.83 -7.48
C PHE A 35 -7.14 15.20 -8.11
N THR A 36 -7.16 15.33 -9.42
CA THR A 36 -8.38 15.54 -10.21
C THR A 36 -8.41 14.65 -11.46
N TYR A 37 -7.35 13.88 -11.70
CA TYR A 37 -7.23 12.96 -12.83
C TYR A 37 -8.37 11.93 -12.96
N PRO A 38 -9.00 11.40 -11.89
CA PRO A 38 -10.12 10.48 -12.06
C PRO A 38 -11.32 11.15 -12.74
N ILE A 39 -11.43 12.47 -12.60
CA ILE A 39 -12.57 13.26 -13.06
C ILE A 39 -12.24 13.94 -14.41
N PHE A 40 -11.06 14.55 -14.53
CA PHE A 40 -10.69 15.37 -15.70
C PHE A 40 -9.62 14.73 -16.61
N GLY A 41 -9.21 13.48 -16.32
CA GLY A 41 -8.20 12.75 -17.08
C GLY A 41 -6.77 13.01 -16.62
N ASP A 42 -5.83 12.18 -17.09
CA ASP A 42 -4.45 12.10 -16.60
C ASP A 42 -3.65 13.41 -16.65
N GLU A 43 -4.00 14.33 -17.56
CA GLU A 43 -3.36 15.65 -17.68
C GLU A 43 -3.85 16.67 -16.65
N GLU A 44 -4.93 16.37 -15.92
CA GLU A 44 -5.55 17.25 -14.91
C GLU A 44 -5.83 18.66 -15.44
N GLN A 45 -6.22 18.75 -16.70
CA GLN A 45 -6.46 20.01 -17.41
C GLN A 45 -7.86 20.09 -17.97
N VAL A 46 -8.47 21.26 -17.83
CA VAL A 46 -9.80 21.55 -18.37
C VAL A 46 -9.69 22.51 -19.54
N PHE A 47 -10.06 22.02 -20.72
CA PHE A 47 -10.08 22.80 -21.95
C PHE A 47 -11.42 23.54 -22.17
N GLY A 48 -11.34 24.76 -22.69
CA GLY A 48 -12.47 25.50 -23.22
C GLY A 48 -13.01 26.62 -22.33
N TYR A 49 -12.32 26.94 -21.24
CA TYR A 49 -12.74 27.96 -20.27
C TYR A 49 -11.59 28.87 -19.86
N LYS A 50 -11.88 30.17 -19.73
CA LYS A 50 -10.97 31.17 -19.15
C LYS A 50 -11.50 31.62 -17.80
N GLY A 51 -10.62 31.71 -16.79
CA GLY A 51 -11.00 32.08 -15.43
C GLY A 51 -11.97 31.08 -14.78
N LEU A 52 -11.83 29.78 -15.10
CA LEU A 52 -12.72 28.75 -14.59
C LEU A 52 -12.58 28.59 -13.07
N ILE A 53 -13.70 28.61 -12.38
CA ILE A 53 -13.81 28.30 -10.95
C ILE A 53 -14.98 27.33 -10.76
N ILE A 54 -14.67 26.15 -10.24
CA ILE A 54 -15.63 25.11 -9.85
C ILE A 54 -15.67 25.08 -8.33
N ARG A 55 -16.66 25.72 -7.71
CA ARG A 55 -16.82 25.72 -6.25
C ARG A 55 -17.70 24.55 -5.82
N LEU A 56 -17.14 23.63 -5.06
CA LEU A 56 -17.84 22.55 -4.37
C LEU A 56 -18.02 22.96 -2.90
N ARG A 57 -19.26 23.24 -2.50
CA ARG A 57 -19.62 23.58 -1.12
C ARG A 57 -20.15 22.35 -0.42
N PHE A 58 -19.68 22.08 0.80
CA PHE A 58 -20.18 21.01 1.65
C PHE A 58 -20.66 21.59 2.97
N ALA A 59 -21.86 21.21 3.38
CA ALA A 59 -22.36 21.55 4.69
C ALA A 59 -21.48 20.92 5.77
N ALA A 60 -21.13 21.66 6.82
CA ALA A 60 -20.21 21.19 7.85
C ALA A 60 -20.70 19.94 8.59
N HIS A 61 -22.01 19.76 8.76
CA HIS A 61 -22.57 18.69 9.59
C HIS A 61 -22.89 17.42 8.79
N ASP A 62 -23.66 17.52 7.70
CA ASP A 62 -24.17 16.38 6.93
C ASP A 62 -23.49 16.21 5.55
N LEU A 63 -22.48 17.04 5.24
CA LEU A 63 -21.76 17.07 3.97
C LEU A 63 -22.67 17.24 2.75
N ARG A 64 -23.83 17.88 2.88
CA ARG A 64 -24.68 18.18 1.73
C ARG A 64 -23.89 19.00 0.70
N PRO A 65 -23.72 18.49 -0.54
CA PRO A 65 -22.93 19.15 -1.57
C PRO A 65 -23.73 20.27 -2.25
N HIS A 66 -23.03 21.25 -2.82
CA HIS A 66 -23.56 22.22 -3.77
C HIS A 66 -22.46 22.64 -4.75
N ILE A 67 -22.75 22.60 -6.05
CA ILE A 67 -21.81 22.95 -7.12
C ILE A 67 -22.13 24.34 -7.66
N HIS A 68 -21.10 25.19 -7.79
CA HIS A 68 -21.19 26.45 -8.51
C HIS A 68 -20.05 26.57 -9.50
N ILE A 69 -20.38 26.68 -10.79
CA ILE A 69 -19.41 26.86 -11.86
C ILE A 69 -19.49 28.31 -12.35
N SER A 70 -18.35 29.00 -12.39
CA SER A 70 -18.22 30.33 -12.98
C SER A 70 -16.97 30.40 -13.85
N TYR A 71 -17.03 31.18 -14.93
CA TYR A 71 -15.93 31.41 -15.86
C TYR A 71 -16.09 32.79 -16.51
N ASP A 72 -14.99 33.39 -16.95
CA ASP A 72 -14.99 34.69 -17.63
C ASP A 72 -15.42 34.54 -19.09
N GLU A 73 -14.91 33.50 -19.76
CA GLU A 73 -15.15 33.24 -21.18
C GLU A 73 -15.20 31.73 -21.45
N LYS A 74 -16.13 31.30 -22.31
CA LYS A 74 -16.23 29.92 -22.82
C LYS A 74 -15.88 29.92 -24.30
N PHE A 75 -14.87 29.16 -24.69
CA PHE A 75 -14.43 29.08 -26.07
C PHE A 75 -15.46 28.33 -26.94
N LYS A 76 -15.59 28.76 -28.20
CA LYS A 76 -16.39 28.03 -29.20
C LYS A 76 -15.66 26.76 -29.64
N THR A 77 -16.42 25.77 -30.10
CA THR A 77 -15.87 24.57 -30.74
C THR A 77 -15.02 24.96 -31.96
N ILE A 78 -13.75 24.58 -31.97
CA ILE A 78 -12.84 24.80 -33.10
C ILE A 78 -12.45 23.42 -33.66
N GLY A 79 -12.95 23.09 -34.87
CA GLY A 79 -12.77 21.77 -35.46
C GLY A 79 -13.38 20.66 -34.60
N ASP A 80 -12.60 19.61 -34.31
CA ASP A 80 -13.02 18.48 -33.47
C ASP A 80 -12.84 18.73 -31.96
N THR A 81 -12.29 19.87 -31.54
CA THR A 81 -12.02 20.17 -30.13
C THR A 81 -13.14 21.02 -29.53
N ALA A 82 -13.95 20.40 -28.68
CA ALA A 82 -15.05 21.04 -27.95
C ALA A 82 -14.65 21.39 -26.50
N PRO A 83 -15.19 22.47 -25.92
CA PRO A 83 -15.03 22.74 -24.49
C PRO A 83 -15.62 21.59 -23.65
N VAL A 84 -14.95 21.23 -22.57
CA VAL A 84 -15.36 20.13 -21.69
C VAL A 84 -16.75 20.41 -21.10
N ASP A 85 -17.67 19.45 -21.17
CA ASP A 85 -18.96 19.59 -20.49
C ASP A 85 -18.82 19.29 -18.99
N LEU A 86 -18.53 20.33 -18.22
CA LEU A 86 -18.25 20.23 -16.78
C LEU A 86 -19.36 19.57 -15.98
N LEU A 87 -20.63 19.82 -16.33
CA LEU A 87 -21.76 19.21 -15.61
C LEU A 87 -21.81 17.72 -15.91
N LYS A 88 -21.70 17.33 -17.18
CA LYS A 88 -21.65 15.91 -17.57
C LYS A 88 -20.46 15.18 -16.94
N THR A 89 -19.31 15.84 -16.82
CA THR A 89 -18.11 15.26 -16.23
C THR A 89 -18.21 15.10 -14.71
N LEU A 90 -18.80 16.06 -13.99
CA LEU A 90 -18.91 16.01 -12.53
C LEU A 90 -20.09 15.18 -12.02
N LYS A 91 -21.15 15.05 -12.82
CA LYS A 91 -22.41 14.38 -12.47
C LYS A 91 -22.25 12.93 -11.97
N PRO A 92 -21.38 12.07 -12.53
CA PRO A 92 -21.17 10.71 -12.03
C PRO A 92 -20.50 10.64 -10.65
N TRP A 93 -19.82 11.70 -10.23
CA TRP A 93 -18.98 11.71 -9.02
C TRP A 93 -19.66 12.33 -7.81
N ILE A 94 -20.78 13.02 -8.02
CA ILE A 94 -21.49 13.76 -6.99
C ILE A 94 -22.94 13.26 -6.98
N PRO A 95 -23.45 12.78 -5.84
CA PRO A 95 -24.74 12.12 -5.80
C PRO A 95 -25.87 13.03 -6.29
N GLU A 96 -26.72 12.49 -7.17
CA GLU A 96 -27.97 13.13 -7.63
C GLU A 96 -29.11 13.06 -6.59
N GLY A 97 -28.79 12.74 -5.34
CA GLY A 97 -29.78 12.39 -4.31
C GLY A 97 -30.15 10.92 -4.40
N GLY A 98 -29.97 10.20 -3.29
CA GLY A 98 -30.35 8.79 -3.19
C GLY A 98 -31.86 8.60 -3.26
N GLN A 99 -32.30 7.35 -3.49
CA GLN A 99 -33.70 6.97 -3.31
C GLN A 99 -34.20 7.42 -1.92
N PRO A 100 -35.48 7.82 -1.79
CA PRO A 100 -36.04 8.28 -0.52
C PRO A 100 -35.85 7.21 0.56
N CYS A 101 -35.09 7.53 1.60
CA CYS A 101 -34.99 6.71 2.79
C CYS A 101 -36.27 6.90 3.61
N LEU A 102 -37.08 5.85 3.74
CA LEU A 102 -38.30 5.86 4.53
C LEU A 102 -37.91 5.81 6.02
N LEU A 103 -37.63 6.97 6.61
CA LEU A 103 -37.34 7.10 8.04
C LEU A 103 -38.66 7.06 8.83
N LEU A 104 -38.93 5.95 9.51
CA LEU A 104 -39.99 5.88 10.51
C LEU A 104 -39.52 6.60 11.79
N ALA A 105 -39.62 7.93 11.79
CA ALA A 105 -39.51 8.72 13.02
C ALA A 105 -40.88 8.78 13.71
N PHE A 106 -40.97 8.14 14.88
CA PHE A 106 -41.95 8.37 15.95
C PHE A 106 -43.30 9.00 15.54
N GLY A 107 -44.20 8.16 15.00
CA GLY A 107 -45.65 8.35 15.15
C GLY A 107 -46.31 9.52 14.42
N HIS A 108 -45.63 10.26 13.54
CA HIS A 108 -46.27 11.22 12.64
C HIS A 108 -45.88 10.91 11.19
N LEU A 109 -46.87 10.49 10.40
CA LEU A 109 -46.76 10.27 8.96
C LEU A 109 -46.60 11.63 8.26
N HIS A 110 -45.37 12.11 8.15
CA HIS A 110 -45.04 13.17 7.20
C HIS A 110 -44.48 12.51 5.93
N LEU A 111 -45.35 12.33 4.94
CA LEU A 111 -44.92 12.04 3.57
C LEU A 111 -44.24 13.30 3.02
N THR A 112 -42.92 13.41 3.12
CA THR A 112 -42.17 14.29 2.21
C THR A 112 -42.16 13.64 0.82
N LEU A 113 -43.23 13.92 0.07
CA LEU A 113 -43.32 13.73 -1.39
C LEU A 113 -42.37 14.71 -2.10
N ASN A 114 -41.07 14.63 -1.85
CA ASN A 114 -40.06 15.31 -2.67
C ASN A 114 -39.18 14.23 -3.27
N ALA A 115 -39.36 14.01 -4.58
CA ALA A 115 -38.47 13.21 -5.40
C ALA A 115 -37.00 13.66 -5.21
N PRO A 116 -36.00 12.76 -5.36
CA PRO A 116 -34.60 13.09 -5.20
C PRO A 116 -34.19 14.06 -6.32
N TYR A 117 -34.27 15.35 -6.03
CA TYR A 117 -33.79 16.40 -6.91
C TYR A 117 -32.33 16.62 -6.55
N ALA A 118 -31.44 16.05 -7.35
CA ALA A 118 -30.01 16.39 -7.49
C ALA A 118 -29.49 17.39 -6.45
N GLU A 119 -29.27 16.92 -5.20
CA GLU A 119 -29.01 17.81 -4.05
C GLU A 119 -27.83 18.76 -4.31
N ALA A 120 -26.86 18.30 -5.09
CA ALA A 120 -25.67 19.06 -5.46
C ALA A 120 -25.89 20.15 -6.52
N PHE A 121 -26.96 20.06 -7.31
CA PHE A 121 -27.22 20.92 -8.46
C PHE A 121 -28.38 21.91 -8.24
N THR A 122 -28.90 21.98 -7.01
CA THR A 122 -29.90 22.99 -6.61
C THR A 122 -29.34 24.40 -6.71
N THR A 123 -30.23 25.40 -6.79
CA THR A 123 -29.78 26.80 -6.79
C THR A 123 -29.20 27.20 -5.42
N LEU A 124 -28.32 28.20 -5.41
CA LEU A 124 -27.71 28.66 -4.16
C LEU A 124 -28.75 29.05 -3.09
N PRO A 125 -29.83 29.80 -3.38
CA PRO A 125 -30.84 30.12 -2.37
C PRO A 125 -31.56 28.90 -1.80
N GLU A 126 -31.78 27.86 -2.61
CA GLU A 126 -32.41 26.60 -2.15
C GLU A 126 -31.47 25.83 -1.21
N TYR A 127 -30.18 25.78 -1.55
CA TYR A 127 -29.16 25.20 -0.69
C TYR A 127 -29.02 25.96 0.63
N GLU A 128 -29.00 27.30 0.58
CA GLU A 128 -28.94 28.15 1.78
C GLU A 128 -30.16 27.94 2.69
N ARG A 129 -31.35 27.81 2.11
CA ARG A 129 -32.57 27.49 2.86
C ARG A 129 -32.49 26.11 3.50
N ALA A 130 -32.00 25.10 2.78
CA ALA A 130 -31.85 23.75 3.30
C ALA A 130 -30.87 23.67 4.48
N LEU A 131 -29.83 24.50 4.50
CA LEU A 131 -28.90 24.61 5.62
C LEU A 131 -29.52 25.19 6.90
N GLN A 132 -30.64 25.91 6.78
CA GLN A 132 -31.32 26.58 7.89
C GLN A 132 -32.56 25.81 8.39
N GLU A 133 -32.86 24.64 7.81
CA GLU A 133 -33.98 23.79 8.25
C GLU A 133 -33.81 23.34 9.71
N GLU A 134 -34.93 23.18 10.43
CA GLU A 134 -34.94 22.78 11.84
C GLU A 134 -34.22 21.43 12.07
N ASP A 135 -34.30 20.51 11.12
CA ASP A 135 -33.65 19.20 11.19
C ASP A 135 -32.12 19.30 11.16
N ALA A 136 -31.55 20.33 10.52
CA ALA A 136 -30.11 20.55 10.47
C ALA A 136 -29.53 20.87 11.87
N LYS A 137 -30.28 21.58 12.71
CA LYS A 137 -29.87 21.90 14.10
C LYS A 137 -29.76 20.65 14.97
N ASN A 138 -30.65 19.70 14.75
CA ASN A 138 -30.76 18.46 15.52
C ASN A 138 -29.88 17.32 14.96
N PHE A 139 -29.08 17.59 13.93
CA PHE A 139 -28.21 16.60 13.33
C PHE A 139 -27.28 15.96 14.37
N VAL A 140 -27.22 14.64 14.34
CA VAL A 140 -26.26 13.81 15.08
C VAL A 140 -25.62 12.85 14.06
N PRO A 141 -24.30 12.68 14.08
CA PRO A 141 -23.64 11.74 13.18
C PRO A 141 -24.25 10.33 13.28
N PRO A 142 -24.51 9.65 12.14
CA PRO A 142 -25.11 8.32 12.15
C PRO A 142 -24.14 7.28 12.74
N GLY A 143 -24.70 6.22 13.31
CA GLY A 143 -23.96 5.16 13.98
C GLY A 143 -23.84 5.35 15.50
N LYS A 144 -22.77 4.79 16.08
CA LYS A 144 -22.53 4.76 17.52
C LYS A 144 -21.29 5.58 17.86
N LEU A 145 -21.37 6.41 18.89
CA LEU A 145 -20.20 7.10 19.46
C LEU A 145 -19.22 6.06 20.04
N VAL A 146 -17.99 6.03 19.53
CA VAL A 146 -16.95 5.07 19.94
C VAL A 146 -15.87 5.71 20.80
N HIS A 147 -15.53 6.98 20.53
CA HIS A 147 -14.48 7.69 21.25
C HIS A 147 -14.73 9.20 21.24
N SER A 148 -14.33 9.88 22.31
CA SER A 148 -14.33 11.35 22.42
C SER A 148 -12.99 11.80 22.98
N TYR A 149 -12.45 12.90 22.46
CA TYR A 149 -11.16 13.44 22.89
C TYR A 149 -11.12 14.97 22.76
N ASP A 150 -10.27 15.59 23.57
CA ASP A 150 -10.03 17.02 23.56
C ASP A 150 -8.63 17.33 23.04
N THR A 151 -8.54 18.22 22.07
CA THR A 151 -7.27 18.71 21.53
C THR A 151 -7.33 20.22 21.39
N ALA A 152 -6.35 20.93 21.94
CA ALA A 152 -6.25 22.39 21.88
C ALA A 152 -7.52 23.14 22.35
N GLY A 153 -8.19 22.60 23.38
CA GLY A 153 -9.41 23.20 23.94
C GLY A 153 -10.68 23.01 23.09
N ARG A 154 -10.63 22.15 22.07
CA ARG A 154 -11.78 21.77 21.24
C ARG A 154 -12.12 20.31 21.45
N ASN A 155 -13.43 20.03 21.45
CA ASN A 155 -13.98 18.69 21.63
C ASN A 155 -14.14 17.99 20.29
N TYR A 156 -13.75 16.72 20.22
CA TYR A 156 -13.92 15.88 19.04
C TYR A 156 -14.55 14.54 19.41
N GLU A 157 -15.34 14.02 18.50
CA GLU A 157 -16.06 12.76 18.65
C GLU A 157 -15.84 11.86 17.42
N ILE A 158 -15.66 10.56 17.66
CA ILE A 158 -15.54 9.53 16.62
C ILE A 158 -16.76 8.61 16.69
N TRP A 159 -17.50 8.56 15.60
CA TRP A 159 -18.71 7.76 15.43
C TRP A 159 -18.43 6.61 14.47
N ALA A 160 -19.02 5.44 14.71
CA ALA A 160 -18.86 4.28 13.83
C ALA A 160 -20.21 3.66 13.46
N GLY A 161 -20.41 3.37 12.19
CA GLY A 161 -21.63 2.78 11.65
C GLY A 161 -21.35 1.76 10.55
N SER A 162 -22.26 0.81 10.35
CA SER A 162 -22.18 -0.15 9.24
C SER A 162 -22.78 0.46 7.97
N LEU A 163 -22.28 0.08 6.79
CA LEU A 163 -22.91 0.49 5.52
C LEU A 163 -24.29 -0.13 5.28
N ALA A 164 -24.66 -1.16 6.06
CA ALA A 164 -26.04 -1.65 6.08
C ALA A 164 -27.04 -0.56 6.54
N ASP A 165 -26.59 0.37 7.40
CA ASP A 165 -27.41 1.51 7.85
C ASP A 165 -27.58 2.54 6.71
N PRO A 166 -28.83 2.81 6.26
CA PRO A 166 -29.09 3.78 5.19
C PRO A 166 -28.57 5.19 5.49
N ALA A 167 -28.56 5.63 6.75
CA ALA A 167 -28.09 6.97 7.12
C ALA A 167 -26.57 7.09 6.97
N VAL A 168 -25.83 6.03 7.34
CA VAL A 168 -24.37 5.94 7.16
C VAL A 168 -24.03 5.92 5.67
N ARG A 169 -24.78 5.14 4.88
CA ARG A 169 -24.59 5.03 3.43
C ARG A 169 -24.82 6.37 2.72
N HIS A 170 -25.91 7.05 3.05
CA HIS A 170 -26.23 8.36 2.49
C HIS A 170 -25.14 9.41 2.79
N LEU A 171 -24.61 9.40 4.02
CA LEU A 171 -23.49 10.27 4.38
C LEU A 171 -22.21 9.88 3.62
N LEU A 172 -21.93 8.58 3.45
CA LEU A 172 -20.80 8.10 2.65
C LEU A 172 -20.93 8.57 1.18
N ASP A 173 -22.11 8.43 0.56
CA ASP A 173 -22.36 8.82 -0.83
C ASP A 173 -22.00 10.30 -1.09
N ARG A 174 -22.28 11.19 -0.13
CA ARG A 174 -21.91 12.61 -0.20
C ARG A 174 -20.40 12.87 -0.13
N MET A 175 -19.64 11.99 0.53
CA MET A 175 -18.20 12.16 0.75
C MET A 175 -17.32 11.34 -0.20
N GLN A 176 -17.88 10.42 -0.99
CA GLN A 176 -17.09 9.54 -1.86
C GLN A 176 -16.20 10.31 -2.85
N VAL A 177 -16.63 11.49 -3.29
CA VAL A 177 -15.83 12.37 -4.16
C VAL A 177 -14.49 12.77 -3.52
N PHE A 178 -14.40 12.83 -2.20
CA PHE A 178 -13.14 13.10 -1.51
C PHE A 178 -12.10 11.99 -1.70
N VAL A 179 -12.53 10.75 -1.95
CA VAL A 179 -11.60 9.66 -2.29
C VAL A 179 -10.84 10.02 -3.56
N SER A 180 -11.56 10.43 -4.60
CA SER A 180 -10.98 10.83 -5.89
C SER A 180 -10.08 12.05 -5.78
N PHE A 181 -10.36 12.95 -4.83
CA PHE A 181 -9.59 14.19 -4.65
C PHE A 181 -8.32 14.05 -3.80
N PHE A 182 -8.27 13.08 -2.88
CA PHE A 182 -7.22 13.04 -1.85
C PHE A 182 -6.53 11.69 -1.67
N ILE A 183 -7.05 10.62 -2.28
CA ILE A 183 -6.44 9.29 -2.21
C ILE A 183 -6.05 8.88 -3.63
N GLU A 184 -4.74 8.80 -3.87
CA GLU A 184 -4.20 8.33 -5.14
C GLU A 184 -4.68 6.91 -5.44
N ALA A 185 -5.16 6.68 -6.66
CA ALA A 185 -5.81 5.44 -7.09
C ALA A 185 -7.02 5.01 -6.23
N GLY A 186 -7.54 5.90 -5.39
CA GLY A 186 -8.72 5.66 -4.59
C GLY A 186 -9.96 5.52 -5.47
N THR A 187 -10.80 4.54 -5.13
CA THR A 187 -12.07 4.30 -5.83
C THR A 187 -13.26 4.48 -4.88
N PRO A 188 -14.35 5.12 -5.36
CA PRO A 188 -15.65 5.08 -4.70
C PRO A 188 -16.07 3.64 -4.35
N LEU A 189 -16.70 3.45 -3.19
CA LEU A 189 -17.24 2.16 -2.77
C LEU A 189 -18.61 1.91 -3.40
N ALA A 190 -18.87 0.66 -3.80
CA ALA A 190 -20.20 0.23 -4.21
C ALA A 190 -21.14 0.22 -3.00
N THR A 191 -22.26 0.94 -3.08
CA THR A 191 -23.27 1.07 -2.02
C THR A 191 -24.61 0.39 -2.37
N ASP A 192 -24.67 -0.22 -3.56
CA ASP A 192 -25.79 -1.00 -4.11
C ASP A 192 -25.63 -2.53 -3.93
N ASP A 193 -24.57 -2.94 -3.23
CA ASP A 193 -24.32 -4.34 -2.89
C ASP A 193 -25.39 -4.93 -1.95
N PRO A 194 -25.58 -6.27 -1.93
CA PRO A 194 -26.44 -6.93 -0.96
C PRO A 194 -26.11 -6.57 0.49
N GLU A 195 -27.10 -6.63 1.39
CA GLU A 195 -26.95 -6.22 2.79
C GLU A 195 -25.81 -6.96 3.52
N TRP A 196 -25.69 -8.27 3.33
CA TRP A 196 -24.62 -9.08 3.95
C TRP A 196 -23.20 -8.70 3.51
N THR A 197 -23.06 -8.07 2.33
CA THR A 197 -21.80 -7.48 1.85
C THR A 197 -21.56 -6.11 2.48
N LEU A 198 -22.60 -5.28 2.60
CA LEU A 198 -22.56 -3.98 3.25
C LEU A 198 -22.28 -4.07 4.76
N GLU A 199 -22.78 -5.11 5.43
CA GLU A 199 -22.50 -5.41 6.85
C GLU A 199 -21.00 -5.59 7.14
N ARG A 200 -20.20 -5.98 6.14
CA ARG A 200 -18.75 -6.16 6.29
C ARG A 200 -18.00 -4.84 6.31
N TRP A 201 -18.63 -3.77 5.85
CA TRP A 201 -18.08 -2.43 5.86
C TRP A 201 -18.49 -1.70 7.14
N THR A 202 -17.51 -1.10 7.79
CA THR A 202 -17.72 -0.16 8.89
C THR A 202 -17.05 1.16 8.54
N VAL A 203 -17.81 2.25 8.63
CA VAL A 203 -17.34 3.61 8.44
C VAL A 203 -17.17 4.28 9.79
N TYR A 204 -16.03 4.95 9.97
CA TYR A 204 -15.71 5.75 11.15
C TYR A 204 -15.71 7.22 10.72
N PHE A 205 -16.49 8.06 11.39
CA PHE A 205 -16.55 9.50 11.15
C PHE A 205 -15.90 10.25 12.30
N VAL A 206 -15.13 11.28 12.00
CA VAL A 206 -14.54 12.20 12.97
C VAL A 206 -15.25 13.55 12.85
N TYR A 207 -15.76 14.04 13.97
CA TYR A 207 -16.45 15.31 14.06
C TYR A 207 -15.84 16.19 15.15
N GLU A 208 -15.74 17.49 14.88
CA GLU A 208 -15.56 18.52 15.90
C GLU A 208 -16.92 18.87 16.48
N LYS A 209 -17.01 18.93 17.80
CA LYS A 209 -18.21 19.38 18.52
C LYS A 209 -18.01 20.82 18.98
N VAL A 210 -18.72 21.72 18.31
CA VAL A 210 -18.64 23.16 18.51
C VAL A 210 -19.60 23.59 19.63
N THR A 211 -19.04 24.21 20.68
CA THR A 211 -19.78 24.84 21.78
C THR A 211 -19.38 26.32 21.88
N PRO A 212 -20.30 27.31 21.82
CA PRO A 212 -21.75 27.21 21.70
C PRO A 212 -22.20 27.07 20.22
N PRO A 213 -23.28 26.31 19.95
CA PRO A 213 -23.92 26.37 18.65
C PRO A 213 -24.46 27.78 18.47
N THR A 214 -24.17 28.41 17.32
CA THR A 214 -25.07 29.47 16.83
C THR A 214 -26.49 28.92 16.87
N LEU A 215 -27.49 29.70 17.29
CA LEU A 215 -28.89 29.26 17.50
C LEU A 215 -29.51 28.52 16.29
N THR A 216 -28.86 28.64 15.12
CA THR A 216 -29.28 28.13 13.82
C THR A 216 -28.42 26.98 13.27
N ALA A 217 -27.31 26.59 13.89
CA ALA A 217 -26.36 25.63 13.33
C ALA A 217 -26.21 24.35 14.17
N SER A 218 -25.98 23.22 13.49
CA SER A 218 -25.57 21.97 14.15
C SER A 218 -24.31 22.18 14.98
N GLN A 219 -24.22 21.45 16.10
CA GLN A 219 -23.01 21.38 16.92
C GLN A 219 -21.86 20.61 16.27
N TYR A 220 -22.09 19.90 15.16
CA TYR A 220 -21.09 19.02 14.55
C TYR A 220 -20.50 19.62 13.27
N SER A 221 -19.17 19.60 13.18
CA SER A 221 -18.41 19.90 11.96
C SER A 221 -17.53 18.72 11.57
N PHE A 222 -17.66 18.24 10.35
CA PHE A 222 -16.95 17.08 9.82
C PHE A 222 -15.45 17.36 9.71
N VAL A 223 -14.63 16.41 10.17
CA VAL A 223 -13.16 16.51 10.21
C VAL A 223 -12.51 15.48 9.29
N GLY A 224 -13.08 14.29 9.19
CA GLY A 224 -12.52 13.20 8.40
C GLY A 224 -13.26 11.89 8.61
N TYR A 225 -12.82 10.85 7.92
CA TYR A 225 -13.40 9.51 8.04
C TYR A 225 -12.39 8.41 7.71
N ALA A 226 -12.76 7.18 8.03
CA ALA A 226 -12.08 5.99 7.54
C ALA A 226 -13.09 4.87 7.27
N THR A 227 -12.80 4.02 6.29
CA THR A 227 -13.58 2.81 6.00
C THR A 227 -12.75 1.57 6.30
N THR A 228 -13.42 0.57 6.86
CA THR A 228 -12.81 -0.73 7.14
C THR A 228 -13.66 -1.84 6.54
N TYR A 229 -13.00 -2.86 6.01
CA TYR A 229 -13.65 -4.04 5.46
C TYR A 229 -13.23 -5.31 6.19
N ARG A 230 -14.20 -6.17 6.44
CA ARG A 230 -14.02 -7.45 7.11
C ARG A 230 -13.79 -8.58 6.10
N TRP A 231 -12.52 -8.94 5.88
CA TRP A 231 -12.11 -10.07 5.06
C TRP A 231 -12.20 -11.37 5.84
N TRP A 232 -13.00 -12.33 5.36
CA TRP A 232 -13.03 -13.66 5.96
C TRP A 232 -11.63 -14.30 5.88
N LEU A 233 -11.14 -14.77 7.02
CA LEU A 233 -9.91 -15.52 7.14
C LEU A 233 -10.24 -16.97 7.41
N TYR A 234 -10.15 -17.81 6.36
CA TYR A 234 -10.30 -19.23 6.53
C TYR A 234 -9.22 -19.77 7.49
N GLN A 235 -9.66 -20.28 8.63
CA GLN A 235 -8.83 -20.98 9.61
C GLN A 235 -9.25 -22.44 9.62
N ARG A 236 -8.39 -23.31 9.07
CA ARG A 236 -8.61 -24.75 9.16
C ARG A 236 -8.31 -25.20 10.58
N GLU A 237 -9.30 -25.76 11.26
CA GLU A 237 -9.06 -26.54 12.47
C GLU A 237 -8.23 -27.76 12.09
N THR A 238 -6.94 -27.73 12.43
CA THR A 238 -5.99 -28.81 12.13
C THR A 238 -6.13 -29.97 13.12
N SER A 239 -6.86 -29.75 14.22
CA SER A 239 -7.12 -30.73 15.27
C SER A 239 -8.28 -31.68 14.95
N LYS A 240 -9.17 -31.34 14.01
CA LYS A 240 -10.27 -32.19 13.59
C LYS A 240 -9.97 -32.83 12.25
N GLU A 241 -10.00 -34.15 12.20
CA GLU A 241 -9.98 -34.87 10.93
C GLU A 241 -11.29 -34.57 10.17
N PRO A 242 -11.23 -34.26 8.87
CA PRO A 242 -12.42 -34.02 8.07
C PRO A 242 -13.22 -35.33 7.96
N ALA A 243 -14.31 -35.42 8.72
CA ALA A 243 -15.30 -36.49 8.62
C ALA A 243 -16.50 -36.00 7.81
N VAL A 244 -17.05 -36.85 6.95
CA VAL A 244 -18.31 -36.57 6.25
C VAL A 244 -19.43 -36.61 7.30
N ALA A 245 -19.99 -35.44 7.63
CA ALA A 245 -21.15 -35.32 8.50
C ALA A 245 -22.42 -35.22 7.64
N ASN A 246 -23.45 -35.98 8.01
CA ASN A 246 -24.80 -35.84 7.43
C ASN A 246 -25.52 -34.67 8.12
N ASP A 247 -24.98 -33.47 7.97
CA ASP A 247 -25.61 -32.27 8.50
C ASP A 247 -26.90 -31.97 7.70
N ALA A 248 -27.92 -31.47 8.40
CA ALA A 248 -29.19 -31.12 7.77
C ALA A 248 -28.99 -30.01 6.72
N PHE A 249 -29.55 -30.21 5.52
CA PHE A 249 -29.58 -29.20 4.46
C PHE A 249 -30.93 -28.47 4.44
N PRO A 250 -30.95 -27.12 4.31
CA PRO A 250 -29.81 -26.23 4.15
C PRO A 250 -29.05 -25.98 5.45
N ALA A 251 -27.74 -25.69 5.34
CA ALA A 251 -26.92 -25.31 6.48
C ALA A 251 -27.50 -24.07 7.19
N PRO A 252 -27.27 -23.90 8.50
CA PRO A 252 -27.68 -22.71 9.23
C PRO A 252 -27.14 -21.44 8.59
N GLU A 253 -27.91 -20.35 8.65
CA GLU A 253 -27.49 -19.06 8.11
C GLU A 253 -26.25 -18.54 8.87
N ILE A 254 -25.15 -18.35 8.15
CA ILE A 254 -23.87 -17.91 8.73
C ILE A 254 -23.77 -16.40 8.58
N ARG A 255 -23.68 -15.69 9.71
CA ARG A 255 -23.44 -14.24 9.69
C ARG A 255 -21.94 -13.95 9.50
N PRO A 256 -21.54 -13.18 8.46
CA PRO A 256 -20.13 -12.85 8.22
C PRO A 256 -19.41 -12.19 9.41
N ALA A 257 -20.14 -11.44 10.24
CA ALA A 257 -19.61 -10.79 11.43
C ALA A 257 -19.09 -11.80 12.48
N GLN A 258 -19.61 -13.03 12.51
CA GLN A 258 -19.23 -14.06 13.48
C GLN A 258 -18.02 -14.90 13.02
N LEU A 259 -17.64 -14.79 11.75
CA LEU A 259 -16.54 -15.57 11.19
C LEU A 259 -15.18 -14.95 11.55
N PRO A 260 -14.13 -15.78 11.69
CA PRO A 260 -12.77 -15.29 11.86
C PRO A 260 -12.37 -14.44 10.65
N SER A 261 -11.88 -13.23 10.90
CA SER A 261 -11.61 -12.26 9.84
C SER A 261 -10.36 -11.44 10.07
N ARG A 262 -9.82 -10.92 8.97
CA ARG A 262 -8.86 -9.81 8.94
C ARG A 262 -9.64 -8.53 8.73
N LEU A 263 -9.43 -7.54 9.60
CA LEU A 263 -9.95 -6.20 9.33
C LEU A 263 -8.95 -5.46 8.45
N ARG A 264 -9.41 -4.84 7.37
CA ARG A 264 -8.58 -4.03 6.47
C ARG A 264 -9.08 -2.60 6.46
N ILE A 265 -8.24 -1.64 6.82
CA ILE A 265 -8.51 -0.22 6.55
C ILE A 265 -8.36 -0.01 5.04
N ALA A 266 -9.42 0.48 4.39
CA ALA A 266 -9.48 0.67 2.94
C ALA A 266 -9.24 2.14 2.57
N GLN A 267 -10.07 3.05 3.06
CA GLN A 267 -9.92 4.48 2.86
C GLN A 267 -9.68 5.16 4.20
N PHE A 268 -8.79 6.15 4.24
CA PHE A 268 -8.49 6.91 5.45
C PHE A 268 -8.18 8.36 5.08
N LEU A 269 -9.01 9.29 5.54
CA LEU A 269 -8.89 10.70 5.19
C LEU A 269 -9.19 11.60 6.37
N ILE A 270 -8.27 12.52 6.64
CA ILE A 270 -8.53 13.72 7.45
C ILE A 270 -8.51 14.91 6.48
N LEU A 271 -9.54 15.76 6.51
CA LEU A 271 -9.62 16.90 5.60
C LEU A 271 -8.41 17.83 5.79
N PRO A 272 -7.88 18.43 4.71
CA PRO A 272 -6.66 19.24 4.77
C PRO A 272 -6.59 20.29 5.90
N PRO A 273 -7.66 21.04 6.21
CA PRO A 273 -7.64 22.03 7.31
C PRO A 273 -7.37 21.44 8.70
N HIS A 274 -7.59 20.14 8.88
CA HIS A 274 -7.47 19.45 10.16
C HIS A 274 -6.23 18.52 10.23
N GLN A 275 -5.44 18.43 9.15
CA GLN A 275 -4.23 17.62 9.13
C GLN A 275 -3.15 18.20 10.06
N GLY A 276 -2.18 17.37 10.46
CA GLY A 276 -1.09 17.77 11.37
C GLY A 276 -1.50 18.00 12.83
N SER A 277 -2.79 17.85 13.18
CA SER A 277 -3.34 18.12 14.53
C SER A 277 -3.57 16.86 15.37
N GLY A 278 -3.07 15.70 14.93
CA GLY A 278 -3.13 14.43 15.68
C GLY A 278 -4.42 13.62 15.49
N HIS A 279 -5.45 14.14 14.82
CA HIS A 279 -6.73 13.44 14.62
C HIS A 279 -6.58 12.07 13.94
N GLY A 280 -5.67 11.95 12.98
CA GLY A 280 -5.40 10.66 12.34
C GLY A 280 -4.91 9.58 13.33
N VAL A 281 -4.09 9.95 14.33
CA VAL A 281 -3.63 9.00 15.35
C VAL A 281 -4.78 8.56 16.25
N HIS A 282 -5.67 9.49 16.65
CA HIS A 282 -6.87 9.16 17.41
C HIS A 282 -7.80 8.21 16.64
N LEU A 283 -8.03 8.49 15.36
CA LEU A 283 -8.85 7.65 14.49
C LEU A 283 -8.26 6.25 14.32
N TYR A 284 -6.98 6.15 13.97
CA TYR A 284 -6.28 4.87 13.83
C TYR A 284 -6.31 4.06 15.13
N THR A 285 -5.98 4.69 16.27
CA THR A 285 -5.97 4.03 17.58
C THR A 285 -7.37 3.56 18.00
N THR A 286 -8.42 4.31 17.63
CA THR A 286 -9.81 3.91 17.87
C THR A 286 -10.18 2.66 17.08
N ILE A 287 -9.82 2.61 15.79
CA ILE A 287 -10.03 1.43 14.93
C ILE A 287 -9.25 0.22 15.49
N HIS A 288 -7.99 0.41 15.87
CA HIS A 288 -7.18 -0.67 16.45
C HIS A 288 -7.73 -1.17 17.78
N THR A 289 -8.23 -0.26 18.63
CA THR A 289 -8.93 -0.62 19.88
C THR A 289 -10.20 -1.43 19.61
N ALA A 290 -10.96 -1.08 18.56
CA ALA A 290 -12.12 -1.87 18.14
C ALA A 290 -11.71 -3.28 17.69
N CYS A 291 -10.62 -3.41 16.92
CA CYS A 291 -10.05 -4.72 16.56
C CYS A 291 -9.71 -5.54 17.80
N PHE A 292 -9.08 -4.92 18.81
CA PHE A 292 -8.68 -5.60 20.04
C PHE A 292 -9.90 -6.16 20.78
N LYS A 293 -10.97 -5.38 20.88
CA LYS A 293 -12.22 -5.76 21.57
C LYS A 293 -13.00 -6.88 20.88
N ASP A 294 -12.91 -7.01 19.56
CA ASP A 294 -13.65 -8.03 18.80
C ASP A 294 -12.86 -9.35 18.69
N PRO A 295 -13.23 -10.44 19.40
CA PRO A 295 -12.49 -11.71 19.39
C PRO A 295 -12.45 -12.40 18.02
N THR A 296 -13.39 -12.06 17.13
CA THR A 296 -13.46 -12.67 15.79
C THR A 296 -12.45 -12.05 14.81
N ILE A 297 -11.87 -10.90 15.14
CA ILE A 297 -10.80 -10.27 14.35
C ILE A 297 -9.45 -10.85 14.77
N VAL A 298 -8.69 -11.33 13.78
CA VAL A 298 -7.38 -11.97 13.97
C VAL A 298 -6.25 -10.94 13.86
N GLU A 299 -6.32 -10.05 12.88
CA GLU A 299 -5.32 -9.00 12.66
C GLU A 299 -5.91 -7.81 11.89
N LEU A 300 -5.34 -6.63 12.16
CA LEU A 300 -5.58 -5.39 11.43
C LEU A 300 -4.55 -5.25 10.30
N THR A 301 -5.05 -4.96 9.11
CA THR A 301 -4.29 -4.76 7.87
C THR A 301 -4.72 -3.44 7.23
N VAL A 302 -3.96 -2.99 6.24
CA VAL A 302 -4.22 -1.73 5.52
C VAL A 302 -4.09 -2.00 4.03
N GLU A 303 -4.99 -1.42 3.26
CA GLU A 303 -4.98 -1.42 1.80
C GLU A 303 -3.99 -0.36 1.30
N ASP A 304 -2.97 -0.81 0.56
CA ASP A 304 -1.97 0.02 -0.14
C ASP A 304 -1.68 1.38 0.53
N PRO A 305 -1.09 1.37 1.76
CA PRO A 305 -0.84 2.60 2.52
C PRO A 305 0.16 3.50 1.79
N ASN A 306 -0.10 4.81 1.80
CA ASN A 306 0.88 5.81 1.38
C ASN A 306 1.91 6.08 2.50
N GLU A 307 2.99 6.80 2.16
CA GLU A 307 4.09 7.07 3.09
C GLU A 307 3.63 7.84 4.34
N ALA A 308 2.69 8.79 4.20
CA ALA A 308 2.17 9.57 5.32
C ALA A 308 1.37 8.69 6.29
N PHE A 309 0.57 7.75 5.76
CA PHE A 309 -0.17 6.79 6.57
C PHE A 309 0.77 5.78 7.23
N ASP A 310 1.80 5.30 6.52
CA ASP A 310 2.82 4.41 7.10
C ASP A 310 3.50 5.09 8.29
N ALA A 311 3.95 6.35 8.16
CA ALA A 311 4.55 7.10 9.27
C ALA A 311 3.60 7.28 10.48
N LEU A 312 2.31 7.52 10.22
CA LEU A 312 1.28 7.61 11.25
C LEU A 312 1.09 6.26 11.96
N ARG A 313 0.97 5.17 11.20
CA ARG A 313 0.80 3.82 11.71
C ARG A 313 2.02 3.38 12.51
N ASP A 314 3.21 3.63 12.00
CA ASP A 314 4.47 3.26 12.67
C ASP A 314 4.62 3.98 14.00
N THR A 315 4.26 5.27 14.05
CA THR A 315 4.24 6.05 15.29
C THR A 315 3.26 5.45 16.30
N ALA A 316 2.04 5.15 15.89
CA ALA A 316 1.02 4.59 16.77
C ALA A 316 1.41 3.20 17.29
N ASP A 317 1.77 2.27 16.38
CA ASP A 317 2.14 0.91 16.72
C ASP A 317 3.39 0.83 17.59
N TYR A 318 4.38 1.71 17.36
CA TYR A 318 5.57 1.79 18.21
C TYR A 318 5.20 2.15 19.65
N HIS A 319 4.35 3.16 19.85
CA HIS A 319 3.92 3.55 21.20
C HIS A 319 3.02 2.49 21.85
N ILE A 320 2.21 1.76 21.08
CA ILE A 320 1.38 0.66 21.58
C ILE A 320 2.24 -0.52 22.05
N LEU A 321 3.27 -0.91 21.28
CA LEU A 321 4.06 -2.12 21.54
C LEU A 321 5.22 -1.89 22.51
N THR A 322 5.82 -0.70 22.53
CA THR A 322 7.03 -0.41 23.34
C THR A 322 6.88 -0.78 24.82
N PRO A 323 5.78 -0.45 25.52
CA PRO A 323 5.61 -0.83 26.92
C PRO A 323 5.67 -2.35 27.16
N GLU A 324 5.03 -3.15 26.30
CA GLU A 324 5.03 -4.61 26.45
C GLU A 324 6.39 -5.20 26.07
N LEU A 325 7.05 -4.68 25.04
CA LEU A 325 8.41 -5.12 24.66
C LEU A 325 9.44 -4.82 25.76
N LEU A 326 9.34 -3.67 26.43
CA LEU A 326 10.20 -3.30 27.56
C LEU A 326 9.93 -4.16 28.79
N LYS A 327 8.66 -4.46 29.08
CA LYS A 327 8.26 -5.31 30.22
C LYS A 327 8.88 -6.71 30.16
N HIS A 328 9.08 -7.27 28.98
CA HIS A 328 9.74 -8.57 28.79
C HIS A 328 11.25 -8.47 28.49
N ASP A 329 11.86 -7.28 28.65
CA ASP A 329 13.26 -6.99 28.30
C ASP A 329 13.69 -7.54 26.93
N VAL A 330 12.83 -7.35 25.92
CA VAL A 330 13.11 -7.82 24.56
C VAL A 330 14.36 -7.11 24.04
N ASN A 331 15.39 -7.88 23.69
CA ASN A 331 16.63 -7.36 23.11
C ASN A 331 17.30 -8.45 22.25
N ILE A 332 18.29 -8.05 21.45
CA ILE A 332 19.12 -8.96 20.67
C ILE A 332 20.16 -9.60 21.59
N ASN A 333 20.17 -10.94 21.62
CA ASN A 333 21.26 -11.71 22.21
C ASN A 333 22.55 -11.50 21.39
N PRO A 334 23.61 -10.87 21.95
CA PRO A 334 24.86 -10.66 21.24
C PRO A 334 25.60 -11.97 20.89
N ASP A 335 25.35 -13.04 21.66
CA ASP A 335 26.10 -14.29 21.65
C ASP A 335 25.15 -15.49 21.47
N PRO A 336 24.61 -15.71 20.26
CA PRO A 336 23.64 -16.78 19.98
C PRO A 336 24.26 -18.18 19.86
N TYR A 337 25.59 -18.29 19.92
CA TYR A 337 26.30 -19.56 19.74
C TYR A 337 27.00 -19.96 21.03
N ASP A 338 26.88 -21.23 21.39
CA ASP A 338 27.64 -21.81 22.49
C ASP A 338 29.15 -21.78 22.20
N ALA A 339 29.96 -21.78 23.27
CA ALA A 339 31.42 -21.70 23.19
C ALA A 339 32.08 -22.76 22.28
N GLN A 340 31.41 -23.89 22.03
CA GLN A 340 31.87 -24.95 21.11
C GLN A 340 31.50 -24.70 19.64
N SER A 341 30.45 -23.92 19.36
CA SER A 341 29.91 -23.67 18.01
C SER A 341 30.59 -22.51 17.28
N THR A 342 31.39 -21.68 17.97
CA THR A 342 32.11 -20.52 17.40
C THR A 342 33.17 -20.88 16.35
N LYS A 343 33.56 -22.16 16.25
CA LYS A 343 34.53 -22.65 15.26
C LYS A 343 33.91 -22.88 13.87
N GLN A 344 32.59 -22.98 13.75
CA GLN A 344 31.91 -23.22 12.47
C GLN A 344 31.36 -21.93 11.88
N ARG A 345 31.54 -21.74 10.57
CA ARG A 345 30.95 -20.60 9.86
C ARG A 345 29.42 -20.79 9.81
N PRO A 346 28.62 -19.86 10.36
CA PRO A 346 27.18 -20.03 10.37
C PRO A 346 26.61 -19.95 8.96
N ARG A 347 25.77 -20.94 8.60
CA ARG A 347 25.10 -21.02 7.29
C ARG A 347 23.76 -20.27 7.26
N ARG A 348 23.15 -20.05 8.43
CA ARG A 348 21.86 -19.39 8.60
C ARG A 348 21.90 -18.45 9.79
N VAL A 349 21.09 -17.40 9.75
CA VAL A 349 20.88 -16.51 10.88
C VAL A 349 20.18 -17.32 11.99
N PRO A 350 20.74 -17.37 13.22
CA PRO A 350 20.19 -18.17 14.32
C PRO A 350 19.03 -17.41 15.00
N THR A 351 17.96 -17.12 14.25
CA THR A 351 16.87 -16.22 14.68
C THR A 351 16.31 -16.57 16.06
N ALA A 352 16.05 -17.85 16.35
CA ALA A 352 15.49 -18.28 17.63
C ALA A 352 16.44 -18.12 18.84
N ALA A 353 17.75 -18.06 18.60
CA ALA A 353 18.74 -17.79 19.64
C ALA A 353 19.03 -16.28 19.79
N LEU A 354 18.72 -15.48 18.77
CA LEU A 354 18.90 -14.02 18.76
C LEU A 354 17.77 -13.27 19.45
N ILE A 355 16.53 -13.72 19.24
CA ILE A 355 15.31 -13.05 19.72
C ILE A 355 14.29 -14.09 20.20
N PRO A 356 13.43 -13.75 21.19
CA PRO A 356 12.45 -14.69 21.75
C PRO A 356 11.24 -14.86 20.83
N THR A 357 11.38 -15.71 19.79
CA THR A 357 10.41 -15.82 18.69
C THR A 357 9.00 -16.20 19.12
N LYS A 358 8.84 -17.07 20.12
CA LYS A 358 7.52 -17.49 20.63
C LYS A 358 6.81 -16.32 21.33
N LEU A 359 7.49 -15.68 22.27
CA LEU A 359 6.98 -14.49 22.97
C LEU A 359 6.57 -13.39 21.98
N LEU A 360 7.43 -13.11 20.99
CA LEU A 360 7.14 -12.11 19.97
C LEU A 360 5.91 -12.46 19.11
N HIS A 361 5.72 -13.74 18.82
CA HIS A 361 4.52 -14.21 18.15
C HIS A 361 3.27 -13.99 19.00
N ASP A 362 3.35 -14.30 20.30
CA ASP A 362 2.25 -14.17 21.26
C ASP A 362 1.87 -12.70 21.48
N ILE A 363 2.85 -11.79 21.59
CA ILE A 363 2.61 -10.34 21.64
C ILE A 363 1.94 -9.88 20.34
N ARG A 364 2.46 -10.28 19.18
CA ARG A 364 1.88 -9.87 17.90
C ARG A 364 0.41 -10.29 17.77
N THR A 365 0.09 -11.54 18.11
CA THR A 365 -1.27 -12.06 18.02
C THR A 365 -2.20 -11.40 19.04
N SER A 366 -1.73 -11.13 20.26
CA SER A 366 -2.53 -10.45 21.28
C SER A 366 -2.88 -9.02 20.88
N TYR A 367 -1.94 -8.30 20.27
CA TYR A 367 -2.15 -6.93 19.76
C TYR A 367 -2.75 -6.89 18.35
N LYS A 368 -2.99 -8.05 17.71
CA LYS A 368 -3.64 -8.18 16.39
C LYS A 368 -2.96 -7.38 15.28
N ILE A 369 -1.63 -7.33 15.27
CA ILE A 369 -0.85 -6.59 14.27
C ILE A 369 -0.40 -7.54 13.15
N ALA A 370 -0.48 -7.05 11.91
CA ALA A 370 0.00 -7.80 10.74
C ALA A 370 1.49 -8.18 10.88
N PRO A 371 1.91 -9.38 10.46
CA PRO A 371 3.29 -9.85 10.64
C PRO A 371 4.38 -8.94 10.08
N THR A 372 4.13 -8.33 8.92
CA THR A 372 5.07 -7.41 8.27
C THR A 372 5.25 -6.13 9.07
N GLN A 373 4.14 -5.55 9.54
CA GLN A 373 4.12 -4.35 10.36
C GLN A 373 4.80 -4.59 11.70
N PHE A 374 4.45 -5.68 12.39
CA PHE A 374 5.08 -6.03 13.66
C PHE A 374 6.60 -6.22 13.54
N ALA A 375 7.07 -6.87 12.45
CA ALA A 375 8.49 -7.02 12.21
C ALA A 375 9.20 -5.66 12.01
N HIS A 376 8.56 -4.72 11.31
CA HIS A 376 9.05 -3.36 11.12
C HIS A 376 9.21 -2.61 12.46
N ILE A 377 8.18 -2.63 13.30
CA ILE A 377 8.21 -2.00 14.63
C ILE A 377 9.23 -2.65 15.56
N LEU A 378 9.32 -3.99 15.55
CA LEU A 378 10.32 -4.72 16.32
C LEU A 378 11.74 -4.35 15.88
N GLU A 379 12.00 -4.25 14.58
CA GLU A 379 13.30 -3.83 14.05
C GLU A 379 13.68 -2.42 14.51
N MET A 380 12.73 -1.48 14.44
CA MET A 380 12.91 -0.11 14.92
C MET A 380 13.17 -0.07 16.44
N PHE A 381 12.41 -0.83 17.22
CA PHE A 381 12.60 -0.96 18.66
C PHE A 381 13.97 -1.53 19.02
N LEU A 382 14.37 -2.64 18.38
CA LEU A 382 15.67 -3.27 18.62
C LEU A 382 16.85 -2.37 18.21
N LEU A 383 16.71 -1.59 17.12
CA LEU A 383 17.69 -0.57 16.76
C LEU A 383 17.80 0.49 17.86
N GLY A 384 16.65 0.95 18.38
CA GLY A 384 16.54 1.86 19.52
C GLY A 384 17.30 1.38 20.78
N ARG A 385 17.36 0.06 21.02
CA ARG A 385 18.10 -0.53 22.16
C ARG A 385 19.62 -0.52 21.99
N ILE A 386 20.15 -0.31 20.78
CA ILE A 386 21.59 -0.23 20.50
C ILE A 386 22.05 1.22 20.70
N PRO A 387 23.17 1.51 21.38
CA PRO A 387 23.65 2.88 21.54
C PRO A 387 23.90 3.59 20.20
N PHE A 388 23.52 4.86 20.08
CA PHE A 388 23.61 5.62 18.81
C PHE A 388 25.01 5.57 18.17
N LYS A 389 26.08 5.73 18.96
CA LYS A 389 27.49 5.64 18.52
C LYS A 389 27.88 4.32 17.84
N ASN A 390 27.13 3.25 18.11
CA ASN A 390 27.38 1.92 17.56
C ASN A 390 26.58 1.64 16.26
N ARG A 391 25.71 2.57 15.84
CA ARG A 391 24.88 2.48 14.63
C ARG A 391 25.55 3.20 13.46
N HIS A 392 25.10 2.96 12.23
CA HIS A 392 25.69 3.61 11.05
C HIS A 392 25.54 5.15 11.13
N ALA A 393 24.34 5.62 11.49
CA ALA A 393 24.05 7.04 11.65
C ALA A 393 24.88 7.74 12.74
N GLY A 394 25.38 7.00 13.73
CA GLY A 394 26.26 7.51 14.79
C GLY A 394 27.75 7.40 14.48
N GLY A 395 28.12 7.07 13.23
CA GLY A 395 29.51 7.01 12.77
C GLY A 395 30.19 5.65 12.94
N ALA A 396 29.44 4.57 13.20
CA ALA A 396 30.04 3.25 13.32
C ALA A 396 30.66 2.78 11.98
N PRO A 397 31.95 2.37 11.96
CA PRO A 397 32.62 1.99 10.72
C PRO A 397 32.09 0.64 10.21
N LEU A 398 31.24 0.69 9.18
CA LEU A 398 30.63 -0.50 8.58
C LEU A 398 31.68 -1.50 8.10
N THR A 399 32.82 -1.04 7.59
CA THR A 399 33.94 -1.90 7.19
C THR A 399 34.44 -2.77 8.34
N ARG A 400 34.65 -2.18 9.53
CA ARG A 400 35.08 -2.92 10.73
C ARG A 400 34.01 -3.92 11.15
N LEU A 401 32.74 -3.51 11.13
CA LEU A 401 31.60 -4.38 11.45
C LEU A 401 31.52 -5.59 10.51
N LEU A 402 31.69 -5.37 9.20
CA LEU A 402 31.62 -6.43 8.18
C LEU A 402 32.86 -7.34 8.19
N ILE A 403 34.01 -6.87 8.68
CA ILE A 403 35.21 -7.69 8.89
C ILE A 403 35.06 -8.54 10.17
N LYS A 404 34.80 -7.90 11.32
CA LYS A 404 34.73 -8.57 12.63
C LYS A 404 33.45 -9.39 12.79
N LYS A 405 32.33 -8.96 12.22
CA LYS A 405 31.01 -9.61 12.28
C LYS A 405 30.62 -9.90 13.74
N HIS A 406 30.10 -11.10 14.01
CA HIS A 406 29.78 -11.59 15.35
C HIS A 406 31.02 -11.84 16.25
N LYS A 407 32.25 -11.61 15.78
CA LYS A 407 33.48 -11.79 16.57
C LYS A 407 34.00 -10.49 17.19
N SER A 408 33.25 -9.39 17.09
CA SER A 408 33.67 -8.16 17.76
C SER A 408 33.69 -8.34 19.29
N GLU A 409 34.60 -7.63 19.96
CA GLU A 409 34.74 -7.65 21.42
C GLU A 409 33.58 -6.90 22.09
N ASP A 410 33.13 -5.79 21.50
CA ASP A 410 32.01 -4.99 22.01
C ASP A 410 30.67 -5.72 21.76
N PRO A 411 29.91 -6.07 22.82
CA PRO A 411 28.58 -6.67 22.67
C PRO A 411 27.62 -5.81 21.85
N ASN A 412 27.74 -4.48 21.88
CA ASN A 412 26.86 -3.58 21.12
C ASN A 412 27.18 -3.61 19.62
N GLU A 413 28.46 -3.70 19.24
CA GLU A 413 28.85 -3.98 17.84
C GLU A 413 28.28 -5.34 17.38
N ARG A 414 28.31 -6.37 18.25
CA ARG A 414 27.71 -7.68 17.94
C ARG A 414 26.18 -7.59 17.76
N ARG A 415 25.48 -6.89 18.65
CA ARG A 415 24.02 -6.64 18.53
C ARG A 415 23.69 -5.91 17.23
N TYR A 416 24.44 -4.88 16.89
CA TYR A 416 24.24 -4.13 15.65
C TYR A 416 24.48 -4.99 14.40
N TYR A 417 25.52 -5.83 14.39
CA TYR A 417 25.72 -6.80 13.32
C TYR A 417 24.52 -7.74 13.18
N TRP A 418 24.02 -8.30 14.27
CA TRP A 418 22.89 -9.23 14.25
C TRP A 418 21.58 -8.56 13.87
N TRP A 419 21.35 -7.32 14.31
CA TRP A 419 20.23 -6.49 13.88
C TRP A 419 20.21 -6.37 12.35
N ARG A 420 21.34 -5.99 11.73
CA ARG A 420 21.45 -5.92 10.26
C ARG A 420 21.16 -7.27 9.63
N MET A 421 21.63 -8.39 10.20
CA MET A 421 21.36 -9.72 9.64
C MET A 421 19.88 -10.11 9.71
N LEU A 422 19.17 -9.75 10.77
CA LEU A 422 17.72 -9.99 10.90
C LEU A 422 16.92 -9.18 9.86
N VAL A 423 17.25 -7.89 9.69
CA VAL A 423 16.61 -7.04 8.67
C VAL A 423 16.89 -7.59 7.27
N LYS A 424 18.14 -7.94 6.96
CA LYS A 424 18.51 -8.59 5.68
C LYS A 424 17.75 -9.88 5.44
N GLN A 425 17.57 -10.71 6.48
CA GLN A 425 16.82 -11.95 6.37
C GLN A 425 15.35 -11.69 5.99
N ARG A 426 14.70 -10.68 6.59
CA ARG A 426 13.33 -10.27 6.24
C ARG A 426 13.25 -9.73 4.81
N LEU A 427 14.09 -8.77 4.46
CA LEU A 427 14.11 -8.14 3.15
C LEU A 427 14.40 -9.16 2.04
N TYR A 428 15.35 -10.07 2.27
CA TYR A 428 15.64 -11.15 1.33
C TYR A 428 14.44 -12.09 1.13
N LYS A 429 13.71 -12.43 2.20
CA LYS A 429 12.50 -13.25 2.08
C LYS A 429 11.39 -12.53 1.32
N ARG A 430 11.19 -11.23 1.57
CA ARG A 430 10.17 -10.41 0.90
C ARG A 430 10.46 -10.25 -0.61
N SER A 431 11.72 -10.03 -0.96
CA SER A 431 12.15 -9.77 -2.34
C SER A 431 12.89 -10.96 -2.95
N ARG A 432 12.59 -12.18 -2.48
CA ARG A 432 13.36 -13.38 -2.82
C ARG A 432 13.44 -13.61 -4.32
N ASP A 433 12.30 -13.52 -4.99
CA ASP A 433 12.19 -13.87 -6.40
C ASP A 433 13.00 -12.90 -7.27
N MET A 434 12.92 -11.59 -6.98
CA MET A 434 13.75 -10.57 -7.64
C MET A 434 15.25 -10.75 -7.33
N LEU A 435 15.60 -11.03 -6.08
CA LEU A 435 17.00 -11.13 -5.65
C LEU A 435 17.69 -12.39 -6.17
N ILE A 436 16.96 -13.48 -6.37
CA ILE A 436 17.52 -14.74 -6.87
C ILE A 436 18.00 -14.62 -8.32
N GLN A 437 17.37 -13.75 -9.10
CA GLN A 437 17.72 -13.49 -10.51
C GLN A 437 19.03 -12.70 -10.66
N LEU A 438 19.47 -12.00 -9.61
CA LEU A 438 20.73 -11.28 -9.61
C LEU A 438 21.90 -12.19 -9.27
N GLU A 439 23.07 -11.85 -9.81
CA GLU A 439 24.33 -12.44 -9.38
C GLU A 439 24.54 -12.25 -7.87
N MET A 440 25.34 -13.15 -7.27
CA MET A 440 25.53 -13.17 -5.83
C MET A 440 26.12 -11.85 -5.28
N SER A 441 27.04 -11.22 -6.02
CA SER A 441 27.62 -9.91 -5.67
C SER A 441 26.55 -8.82 -5.63
N ASP A 442 25.77 -8.70 -6.70
CA ASP A 442 24.77 -7.66 -6.88
C ASP A 442 23.63 -7.82 -5.88
N ARG A 443 23.24 -9.06 -5.60
CA ARG A 443 22.29 -9.40 -4.54
C ARG A 443 22.76 -8.89 -3.18
N ILE A 444 24.04 -9.10 -2.85
CA ILE A 444 24.61 -8.65 -1.57
C ILE A 444 24.63 -7.13 -1.51
N GLN A 445 25.04 -6.47 -2.60
CA GLN A 445 25.10 -5.02 -2.69
C GLN A 445 23.71 -4.38 -2.54
N LYS A 446 22.72 -4.78 -3.36
CA LYS A 446 21.37 -4.23 -3.28
C LYS A 446 20.72 -4.46 -1.93
N LEU A 447 20.98 -5.61 -1.30
CA LEU A 447 20.48 -5.91 0.03
C LEU A 447 21.16 -5.04 1.12
N GLU A 448 22.43 -4.69 0.95
CA GLU A 448 23.12 -3.74 1.84
C GLU A 448 22.54 -2.33 1.70
N GLU A 449 22.36 -1.86 0.47
CA GLU A 449 21.76 -0.55 0.16
C GLU A 449 20.35 -0.45 0.74
N THR A 450 19.52 -1.49 0.53
CA THR A 450 18.15 -1.51 1.05
C THR A 450 18.12 -1.47 2.59
N VAL A 451 19.04 -2.16 3.27
CA VAL A 451 19.13 -2.07 4.74
C VAL A 451 19.58 -0.69 5.21
N GLY A 452 20.48 -0.03 4.46
CA GLY A 452 20.86 1.35 4.73
C GLY A 452 19.66 2.28 4.70
N ASN A 453 18.84 2.20 3.65
CA ASN A 453 17.63 3.02 3.50
C ASN A 453 16.61 2.75 4.63
N VAL A 454 16.44 1.48 5.01
CA VAL A 454 15.55 1.09 6.12
C VAL A 454 16.07 1.63 7.46
N GLU A 455 17.37 1.55 7.72
CA GLU A 455 17.98 2.12 8.93
C GLU A 455 17.80 3.64 8.99
N GLU A 456 18.01 4.33 7.87
CA GLU A 456 17.83 5.78 7.78
C GLU A 456 16.39 6.20 8.12
N GLY A 457 15.40 5.50 7.54
CA GLY A 457 13.99 5.72 7.86
C GLY A 457 13.68 5.51 9.34
N TYR A 458 14.20 4.44 9.95
CA TYR A 458 14.05 4.20 11.39
C TYR A 458 14.69 5.29 12.25
N GLU A 459 15.87 5.78 11.88
CA GLU A 459 16.56 6.82 12.64
C GLU A 459 15.80 8.16 12.60
N VAL A 460 15.15 8.49 11.49
CA VAL A 460 14.27 9.68 11.40
C VAL A 460 13.11 9.57 12.40
N LEU A 461 12.43 8.43 12.43
CA LEU A 461 11.32 8.19 13.35
C LEU A 461 11.75 8.17 14.82
N LEU A 462 12.84 7.46 15.15
CA LEU A 462 13.37 7.40 16.51
C LEU A 462 13.76 8.78 17.03
N LYS A 463 14.39 9.63 16.20
CA LYS A 463 14.68 11.03 16.57
C LYS A 463 13.40 11.82 16.83
N ALA A 464 12.37 11.64 16.01
CA ALA A 464 11.07 12.30 16.20
C ALA A 464 10.39 11.87 17.51
N PHE A 465 10.46 10.58 17.87
CA PHE A 465 9.90 10.06 19.12
C PHE A 465 10.61 10.66 20.34
N VAL A 466 11.95 10.67 20.36
CA VAL A 466 12.73 11.27 21.45
C VAL A 466 12.36 12.75 21.63
N LYS A 467 12.35 13.52 20.54
CA LYS A 467 11.97 14.95 20.58
C LYS A 467 10.54 15.14 21.11
N ARG A 468 9.61 14.27 20.73
CA ARG A 468 8.22 14.33 21.20
C ARG A 468 8.10 13.99 22.69
N GLU A 469 8.81 12.97 23.15
CA GLU A 469 8.85 12.61 24.57
C GLU A 469 9.46 13.73 25.43
N GLU A 470 10.53 14.36 24.96
CA GLU A 470 11.14 15.52 25.62
C GLU A 470 10.16 16.71 25.69
N ALA A 471 9.46 17.01 24.59
CA ALA A 471 8.46 18.07 24.57
C ALA A 471 7.26 17.78 25.49
N LEU A 472 6.82 16.52 25.58
CA LEU A 472 5.77 16.10 26.51
C LEU A 472 6.23 16.22 27.96
N LYS A 473 7.45 15.78 28.28
CA LYS A 473 8.04 15.93 29.62
C LYS A 473 8.18 17.40 30.01
N ALA A 474 8.61 18.26 29.09
CA ALA A 474 8.70 19.70 29.29
C ALA A 474 7.33 20.30 29.63
N LYS A 475 6.28 19.98 28.84
CA LYS A 475 4.91 20.43 29.11
C LYS A 475 4.37 19.94 30.45
N LEU A 476 4.63 18.68 30.81
CA LEU A 476 4.23 18.14 32.11
C LEU A 476 4.93 18.88 33.26
N SER A 477 6.23 19.17 33.12
CA SER A 477 6.97 19.93 34.12
C SER A 477 6.53 21.39 34.24
N GLU A 478 6.10 22.03 33.15
CA GLU A 478 5.51 23.38 33.17
C GLU A 478 4.18 23.39 33.92
N VAL A 479 3.32 22.38 33.70
CA VAL A 479 2.04 22.24 34.42
C VAL A 479 2.26 21.96 35.91
N GLU A 480 3.26 21.14 36.27
CA GLU A 480 3.64 20.90 37.67
C GLU A 480 4.24 22.16 38.33
N ALA A 481 5.01 22.96 37.59
CA ALA A 481 5.54 24.25 38.06
C ALA A 481 4.43 25.29 38.27
N ASP A 482 3.41 25.31 37.41
CA ASP A 482 2.28 26.25 37.52
C ASP A 482 1.28 25.82 38.63
N ALA A 483 1.16 24.51 38.87
CA ALA A 483 0.41 23.95 40.01
C ALA A 483 1.09 24.25 41.36
N THR A 484 2.43 24.16 41.43
CA THR A 484 3.19 24.52 42.64
C THR A 484 3.36 26.03 42.83
N GLY A 485 3.31 26.81 41.74
CA GLY A 485 3.30 28.28 41.76
C GLY A 485 1.98 28.89 42.25
N ARG A 486 0.84 28.20 42.06
CA ARG A 486 -0.48 28.68 42.56
C ARG A 486 -0.59 28.68 44.09
N ASP A 487 0.10 27.78 44.79
CA ASP A 487 0.13 27.77 46.27
C ASP A 487 1.02 28.87 46.87
N GLN A 488 1.97 29.42 46.11
CA GLN A 488 2.84 30.51 46.56
C GLN A 488 2.37 31.90 46.11
N ARG A 489 1.43 31.99 45.16
CA ARG A 489 0.94 33.25 44.59
C ARG A 489 -0.36 33.79 45.21
N ALA A 490 -0.66 33.43 46.48
CA ALA A 490 -1.70 34.09 47.27
C ALA A 490 -1.20 35.32 48.05
N LYS A 491 0.09 35.68 47.96
CA LYS A 491 0.64 36.89 48.58
C LYS A 491 1.72 37.52 47.71
N ARG A 492 1.34 38.35 46.73
CA ARG A 492 2.02 39.63 46.43
C ARG A 492 1.31 40.40 45.31
N LYS A 493 0.91 41.59 45.74
CA LYS A 493 0.36 42.79 45.12
C LYS A 493 0.77 43.04 43.66
N PHE A 494 -0.26 43.36 42.88
CA PHE A 494 -0.30 44.05 41.60
C PHE A 494 0.59 45.31 41.60
N THR A 495 1.49 45.43 40.62
CA THR A 495 2.12 46.69 40.20
C THR A 495 2.24 46.70 38.68
N VAL A 496 1.46 47.58 38.07
CA VAL A 496 1.60 48.06 36.70
C VAL A 496 2.80 49.02 36.68
N ARG A 497 3.69 48.86 35.71
CA ARG A 497 4.53 49.93 35.18
C ARG A 497 4.67 49.73 33.67
N ASP A 498 4.05 50.64 32.95
CA ASP A 498 4.52 51.12 31.66
C ASP A 498 5.93 51.67 31.84
N ASP A 499 6.80 51.48 30.85
CA ASP A 499 7.60 52.55 30.26
C ASP A 499 8.22 52.03 28.95
N GLU A 500 8.06 52.88 27.95
CA GLU A 500 8.56 52.83 26.58
C GLU A 500 10.09 52.90 26.56
N ASP A 501 10.71 52.40 25.50
CA ASP A 501 11.74 53.13 24.75
C ASP A 501 12.12 52.36 23.47
N GLU A 502 12.10 53.12 22.38
CA GLU A 502 12.41 52.79 21.00
C GLU A 502 13.94 52.60 20.79
N ASP A 503 14.33 51.80 19.81
CA ASP A 503 15.17 52.30 18.70
C ASP A 503 15.45 51.23 17.62
N GLU A 504 15.55 51.74 16.40
CA GLU A 504 15.30 51.12 15.11
C GLU A 504 16.51 50.46 14.41
N ASN A 505 16.17 49.73 13.33
CA ASN A 505 16.91 49.48 12.07
C ASN A 505 18.02 48.39 12.10
N THR A 506 18.19 47.52 11.09
CA THR A 506 17.74 47.54 9.68
C THR A 506 17.70 46.12 9.08
N ASP A 507 16.97 46.01 7.97
CA ASP A 507 16.72 44.84 7.12
C ASP A 507 17.93 43.97 6.71
N ASP A 508 17.68 42.66 6.57
CA ASP A 508 18.08 41.95 5.36
C ASP A 508 17.21 40.69 5.10
N ALA A 509 16.54 40.70 3.96
CA ALA A 509 15.68 39.64 3.47
C ALA A 509 16.49 38.57 2.72
N ALA A 510 16.35 37.30 3.11
CA ALA A 510 16.76 36.16 2.28
C ALA A 510 15.76 35.01 2.37
N ALA A 511 14.94 34.89 1.31
CA ALA A 511 13.99 33.82 1.09
C ALA A 511 14.69 32.46 0.93
N ALA A 512 14.37 31.50 1.80
CA ALA A 512 14.86 30.12 1.71
C ALA A 512 14.08 29.33 0.63
N LYS A 513 14.76 29.08 -0.49
CA LYS A 513 14.29 28.24 -1.60
C LYS A 513 14.27 26.76 -1.21
N ARG A 514 13.13 26.11 -1.40
CA ARG A 514 12.97 24.64 -1.40
C ARG A 514 13.65 24.03 -2.64
N PRO A 515 14.37 22.90 -2.55
CA PRO A 515 14.96 22.26 -3.71
C PRO A 515 13.89 21.50 -4.53
N LYS A 516 13.78 21.85 -5.81
CA LYS A 516 13.03 21.11 -6.85
C LYS A 516 13.93 20.03 -7.44
N VAL A 517 13.51 18.76 -7.38
CA VAL A 517 14.10 17.68 -8.17
C VAL A 517 13.44 17.70 -9.55
N ARG A 518 14.26 17.78 -10.61
CA ARG A 518 13.81 17.90 -12.01
C ARG A 518 13.44 16.53 -12.58
N PHE A 519 12.26 16.46 -13.20
CA PHE A 519 11.90 15.41 -14.16
C PHE A 519 12.58 15.72 -15.51
N LEU A 520 13.29 14.73 -16.06
CA LEU A 520 13.78 14.74 -17.44
C LEU A 520 12.67 14.17 -18.34
N GLY A 521 11.95 15.08 -19.01
CA GLY A 521 11.04 14.74 -20.10
C GLY A 521 11.84 14.57 -21.40
N THR A 522 11.69 13.42 -22.05
CA THR A 522 12.20 13.16 -23.40
C THR A 522 11.12 13.44 -24.44
N THR A 523 11.36 14.48 -25.24
CA THR A 523 10.64 14.87 -26.46
C THR A 523 10.74 13.79 -27.53
N ILE A 524 9.63 13.37 -28.13
CA ILE A 524 9.61 12.54 -29.35
C ILE A 524 9.15 13.39 -30.53
N LEU A 525 10.02 13.46 -31.53
CA LEU A 525 9.81 14.11 -32.83
C LEU A 525 8.89 13.24 -33.71
N ARG A 526 7.85 13.86 -34.30
CA ARG A 526 7.05 13.25 -35.36
C ARG A 526 7.80 13.31 -36.69
N GLY A 527 7.93 12.17 -37.36
CA GLY A 527 8.27 12.07 -38.78
C GLY A 527 7.19 11.28 -39.51
N GLU A 528 6.51 11.93 -40.44
CA GLU A 528 5.61 11.30 -41.42
C GLU A 528 6.44 10.61 -42.51
N LEU A 529 6.01 9.44 -42.99
CA LEU A 529 6.30 8.95 -44.35
C LEU A 529 5.42 7.75 -44.73
N HIS A 530 5.23 7.62 -46.04
CA HIS A 530 4.16 6.92 -46.76
C HIS A 530 4.15 5.38 -46.71
N ALA A 531 2.95 4.86 -46.99
CA ALA A 531 2.55 3.46 -47.09
C ALA A 531 3.24 2.65 -48.20
N ALA A 532 3.46 1.36 -47.93
CA ALA A 532 3.43 0.28 -48.92
C ALA A 532 3.03 -1.04 -48.25
N SER A 533 2.00 -1.70 -48.79
CA SER A 533 1.59 -3.09 -48.49
C SER A 533 2.51 -4.08 -49.21
N PRO A 534 2.74 -5.31 -48.68
CA PRO A 534 2.09 -6.46 -49.33
C PRO A 534 1.75 -7.69 -48.45
N SER A 535 0.71 -8.38 -48.94
CA SER A 535 0.43 -9.83 -49.06
C SER A 535 0.62 -10.81 -47.89
N ALA A 536 -0.47 -11.56 -47.67
CA ALA A 536 -0.65 -12.69 -46.79
C ALA A 536 0.25 -13.91 -47.12
N GLY A 537 0.79 -14.54 -46.07
CA GLY A 537 1.45 -15.84 -46.11
C GLY A 537 1.05 -16.68 -44.89
N SER A 538 0.43 -17.83 -45.16
CA SER A 538 0.34 -19.07 -44.37
C SER A 538 0.71 -19.03 -42.87
N CYS A 539 -0.28 -19.20 -42.00
CA CYS A 539 -0.10 -19.37 -40.55
C CYS A 539 0.57 -20.72 -40.20
N PRO A 540 1.67 -20.74 -39.43
CA PRO A 540 2.12 -21.93 -38.72
C PRO A 540 1.17 -22.25 -37.55
N LYS A 541 1.10 -23.53 -37.16
CA LYS A 541 0.26 -23.99 -36.04
C LYS A 541 0.76 -23.36 -34.73
N LEU A 542 -0.11 -22.61 -34.08
CA LEU A 542 0.14 -21.91 -32.81
C LEU A 542 -0.33 -22.79 -31.65
N VAL A 543 0.46 -22.89 -30.58
CA VAL A 543 -0.02 -23.43 -29.32
C VAL A 543 -0.55 -22.31 -28.44
N ASN A 544 -1.80 -22.48 -28.04
CA ASN A 544 -2.38 -21.68 -26.98
C ASN A 544 -1.69 -22.06 -25.68
N ILE A 545 -0.98 -21.10 -25.10
CA ILE A 545 -0.66 -21.16 -23.68
C ILE A 545 -1.76 -20.39 -23.00
N ASP A 546 -2.90 -21.06 -22.86
CA ASP A 546 -4.00 -20.54 -22.10
C ASP A 546 -3.54 -20.44 -20.64
N ILE A 547 -3.55 -19.22 -20.11
CA ILE A 547 -3.48 -19.01 -18.66
C ILE A 547 -4.71 -19.64 -17.98
N LEU A 548 -5.75 -20.06 -18.72
CA LEU A 548 -6.76 -21.03 -18.28
C LEU A 548 -7.30 -21.86 -19.47
N ASN A 549 -7.00 -23.17 -19.44
CA ASN A 549 -7.60 -24.32 -20.14
C ASN A 549 -7.30 -24.63 -21.63
N ALA A 550 -6.86 -25.87 -21.87
CA ALA A 550 -7.04 -26.62 -23.13
C ALA A 550 -8.49 -27.16 -23.27
N PRO A 551 -8.96 -27.54 -24.48
CA PRO A 551 -10.37 -27.47 -24.84
C PRO A 551 -11.17 -28.73 -24.44
N GLY A 552 -12.42 -28.50 -23.98
CA GLY A 552 -13.47 -29.52 -24.02
C GLY A 552 -14.14 -29.98 -22.72
N SER A 553 -14.26 -29.14 -21.68
CA SER A 553 -15.12 -29.47 -20.53
C SER A 553 -15.96 -28.28 -20.06
N THR A 554 -17.25 -28.50 -19.87
CA THR A 554 -18.31 -27.52 -19.53
C THR A 554 -18.42 -27.20 -18.03
N ASP A 555 -17.33 -27.20 -17.27
CA ASP A 555 -17.34 -26.89 -15.82
C ASP A 555 -16.53 -25.60 -15.50
N PRO A 556 -16.93 -24.80 -14.49
CA PRO A 556 -16.32 -23.50 -14.22
C PRO A 556 -14.88 -23.61 -13.69
N PRO A 557 -14.00 -22.62 -13.97
CA PRO A 557 -12.57 -22.70 -13.73
C PRO A 557 -12.21 -22.63 -12.24
N ILE A 558 -11.31 -23.51 -11.81
CA ILE A 558 -10.76 -23.54 -10.45
C ILE A 558 -9.54 -22.59 -10.36
N PRO A 559 -9.52 -21.62 -9.43
CA PRO A 559 -8.47 -20.59 -9.37
C PRO A 559 -7.09 -21.11 -8.90
N ILE A 560 -6.00 -20.44 -9.31
CA ILE A 560 -4.56 -20.76 -9.08
C ILE A 560 -4.21 -21.16 -7.63
N ARG A 561 -4.95 -20.67 -6.62
CA ARG A 561 -4.76 -21.06 -5.21
C ARG A 561 -5.06 -22.55 -4.95
N PHE A 562 -5.94 -23.16 -5.74
CA PHE A 562 -6.27 -24.59 -5.66
C PHE A 562 -5.16 -25.47 -6.24
N ILE A 563 -4.37 -24.96 -7.20
CA ILE A 563 -3.23 -25.69 -7.80
C ILE A 563 -2.10 -25.84 -6.77
N TYR A 564 -1.82 -24.80 -5.98
CA TYR A 564 -0.88 -24.88 -4.86
C TYR A 564 -1.36 -25.82 -3.74
N ALA A 565 -2.67 -25.90 -3.51
CA ALA A 565 -3.26 -26.85 -2.56
C ALA A 565 -3.14 -28.31 -3.07
N LEU A 566 -3.39 -28.55 -4.36
CA LEU A 566 -3.16 -29.84 -5.02
C LEU A 566 -1.69 -30.24 -5.00
N GLN A 567 -0.77 -29.29 -5.16
CA GLN A 567 0.68 -29.51 -5.08
C GLN A 567 1.14 -29.93 -3.67
N GLN A 568 0.51 -29.39 -2.62
CA GLN A 568 0.75 -29.84 -1.23
C GLN A 568 0.09 -31.19 -0.94
N ILE A 569 -1.13 -31.44 -1.42
CA ILE A 569 -1.84 -32.72 -1.26
C ILE A 569 -1.08 -33.86 -1.95
N LEU A 570 -0.60 -33.66 -3.18
CA LEU A 570 0.19 -34.65 -3.91
C LEU A 570 1.54 -34.94 -3.25
N SER A 571 2.14 -33.97 -2.56
CA SER A 571 3.40 -34.16 -1.82
C SER A 571 3.27 -35.04 -0.57
N LEU A 572 2.04 -35.27 -0.08
CA LEU A 572 1.76 -36.11 1.09
C LEU A 572 1.53 -37.59 0.73
N PHE A 573 1.29 -37.93 -0.55
CA PHE A 573 1.00 -39.31 -1.01
C PHE A 573 2.17 -39.96 -1.78
N THR A 574 3.34 -39.33 -1.83
CA THR A 574 4.46 -39.71 -2.71
C THR A 574 5.33 -40.92 -2.33
N PRO A 575 5.27 -41.61 -1.16
CA PRO A 575 6.29 -42.64 -0.93
C PRO A 575 6.19 -43.88 -1.82
N ASN A 576 5.07 -44.15 -2.54
CA ASN A 576 4.88 -45.46 -3.19
C ASN A 576 4.26 -45.47 -4.61
N LEU A 577 4.02 -44.33 -5.27
CA LEU A 577 3.31 -44.32 -6.57
C LEU A 577 4.09 -44.93 -7.75
N HIS A 578 5.42 -45.03 -7.68
CA HIS A 578 6.24 -45.61 -8.76
C HIS A 578 6.02 -47.11 -8.99
N ARG A 579 5.39 -47.84 -8.05
CA ARG A 579 5.13 -49.29 -8.18
C ARG A 579 3.83 -49.64 -8.89
N LEU A 580 2.93 -48.68 -9.13
CA LEU A 580 1.59 -48.91 -9.73
C LEU A 580 1.47 -48.44 -11.19
N ALA A 581 2.56 -47.92 -11.77
CA ALA A 581 2.60 -47.34 -13.10
C ALA A 581 2.20 -48.25 -14.30
N PRO A 582 2.25 -49.60 -14.25
CA PRO A 582 1.90 -50.39 -15.43
C PRO A 582 0.39 -50.50 -15.74
N TYR A 583 -0.52 -50.13 -14.83
CA TYR A 583 -1.90 -50.64 -14.89
C TYR A 583 -3.05 -49.64 -15.06
N THR A 584 -2.81 -48.32 -15.20
CA THR A 584 -3.94 -47.40 -15.43
C THR A 584 -3.60 -46.22 -16.35
N HIS A 585 -4.45 -46.01 -17.37
CA HIS A 585 -4.32 -44.93 -18.36
C HIS A 585 -4.39 -43.52 -17.71
N HIS A 586 -5.09 -43.39 -16.57
CA HIS A 586 -5.21 -42.15 -15.81
C HIS A 586 -3.92 -41.73 -15.08
N LEU A 587 -3.05 -42.67 -14.65
CA LEU A 587 -1.77 -42.33 -14.02
C LEU A 587 -0.76 -41.74 -15.04
N ARG A 588 -0.87 -42.11 -16.31
CA ARG A 588 -0.02 -41.61 -17.41
C ARG A 588 -0.32 -40.15 -17.75
N LEU A 589 -1.59 -39.75 -17.68
CA LEU A 589 -2.05 -38.37 -17.82
C LEU A 589 -1.56 -37.49 -16.66
N LEU A 590 -1.55 -38.02 -15.44
CA LEU A 590 -1.04 -37.33 -14.24
C LEU A 590 0.47 -37.10 -14.29
N LEU A 591 1.25 -38.07 -14.80
CA LEU A 591 2.70 -37.90 -15.03
C LEU A 591 2.99 -36.93 -16.19
N CYS A 592 2.17 -36.92 -17.25
CA CYS A 592 2.30 -35.97 -18.36
C CYS A 592 2.01 -34.53 -17.92
N LEU A 593 1.00 -34.32 -17.07
CA LEU A 593 0.72 -33.03 -16.41
C LEU A 593 1.88 -32.63 -15.47
N GLN A 594 2.54 -33.59 -14.83
CA GLN A 594 3.68 -33.33 -13.93
C GLN A 594 4.92 -32.79 -14.68
N ASP A 595 5.10 -33.12 -15.96
CA ASP A 595 6.19 -32.59 -16.80
C ASP A 595 5.82 -31.25 -17.48
N GLN A 596 4.55 -30.99 -17.80
CA GLN A 596 4.13 -29.66 -18.27
C GLN A 596 4.17 -28.58 -17.18
N VAL A 597 3.96 -28.95 -15.92
CA VAL A 597 3.98 -28.04 -14.76
C VAL A 597 5.40 -27.71 -14.27
N ARG A 598 6.46 -28.30 -14.85
CA ARG A 598 7.86 -27.98 -14.51
C ARG A 598 8.41 -26.73 -15.21
N MET A 599 7.69 -26.18 -16.19
CA MET A 599 8.14 -25.01 -16.95
C MET A 599 7.66 -23.72 -16.28
N LEU A 600 8.60 -22.90 -15.78
CA LEU A 600 8.28 -21.58 -15.23
C LEU A 600 7.84 -20.64 -16.38
N PRO A 601 6.67 -19.96 -16.29
CA PRO A 601 6.16 -19.06 -17.34
C PRO A 601 7.17 -17.99 -17.80
N LEU A 602 7.94 -17.45 -16.85
CA LEU A 602 8.99 -16.47 -17.14
C LEU A 602 10.18 -17.08 -17.90
N GLY A 603 10.52 -18.35 -17.62
CA GLY A 603 11.57 -19.08 -18.33
C GLY A 603 11.21 -19.31 -19.79
N LEU A 604 9.93 -19.55 -20.08
CA LEU A 604 9.43 -19.69 -21.44
C LEU A 604 9.45 -18.36 -22.20
N LEU A 605 9.04 -17.26 -21.57
CA LEU A 605 9.11 -15.93 -22.21
C LEU A 605 10.54 -15.41 -22.41
N THR A 606 11.46 -15.79 -21.52
CA THR A 606 12.89 -15.49 -21.69
C THR A 606 13.44 -16.20 -22.93
N ALA A 607 13.03 -17.45 -23.17
CA ALA A 607 13.40 -18.18 -24.37
C ALA A 607 12.64 -17.71 -25.63
N ALA A 608 11.47 -17.11 -25.47
CA ALA A 608 10.66 -16.57 -26.56
C ALA A 608 11.13 -15.20 -27.08
N GLN A 609 12.20 -14.62 -26.52
CA GLN A 609 12.77 -13.37 -27.02
C GLN A 609 13.17 -13.50 -28.50
N GLY A 610 12.86 -12.47 -29.28
CA GLY A 610 13.07 -12.41 -30.72
C GLY A 610 11.97 -13.07 -31.57
N HIS A 611 11.00 -13.76 -30.97
CA HIS A 611 9.97 -14.52 -31.70
C HIS A 611 8.62 -13.78 -31.77
N PRO A 612 7.80 -14.04 -32.81
CA PRO A 612 6.46 -13.48 -32.90
C PRO A 612 5.53 -14.10 -31.86
N MET A 613 4.69 -13.26 -31.24
CA MET A 613 3.66 -13.70 -30.30
C MET A 613 2.43 -12.81 -30.33
N LEU A 614 1.29 -13.40 -29.96
CA LEU A 614 0.03 -12.70 -29.79
C LEU A 614 -0.26 -12.52 -28.30
N VAL A 615 -0.61 -11.29 -27.91
CA VAL A 615 -0.93 -10.90 -26.54
C VAL A 615 -2.36 -10.39 -26.50
N GLU A 616 -3.21 -11.01 -25.69
CA GLU A 616 -4.55 -10.47 -25.40
C GLU A 616 -4.51 -9.74 -24.05
N LEU A 617 -4.99 -8.50 -24.05
CA LEU A 617 -5.09 -7.65 -22.86
C LEU A 617 -6.43 -7.84 -22.15
N LYS A 618 -6.49 -7.46 -20.87
CA LYS A 618 -7.71 -7.57 -20.05
C LYS A 618 -8.87 -6.69 -20.53
N ASN A 619 -8.57 -5.62 -21.26
CA ASN A 619 -9.55 -4.75 -21.90
C ASN A 619 -10.12 -5.33 -23.21
N GLY A 620 -9.64 -6.50 -23.66
CA GLY A 620 -10.10 -7.18 -24.88
C GLY A 620 -9.29 -6.85 -26.13
N GLU A 621 -8.34 -5.92 -26.08
CA GLU A 621 -7.45 -5.62 -27.20
C GLU A 621 -6.43 -6.73 -27.44
N THR A 622 -6.07 -6.97 -28.70
CA THR A 622 -5.02 -7.94 -29.06
C THR A 622 -3.84 -7.26 -29.72
N LEU A 623 -2.62 -7.61 -29.31
CA LEU A 623 -1.36 -7.10 -29.84
C LEU A 623 -0.57 -8.26 -30.44
N ASN A 624 -0.26 -8.18 -31.73
CA ASN A 624 0.54 -9.20 -32.44
C ASN A 624 1.87 -8.58 -32.90
N GLY A 625 3.01 -9.08 -32.40
CA GLY A 625 4.33 -8.54 -32.73
C GLY A 625 5.48 -9.42 -32.22
N HIS A 626 6.72 -8.98 -32.42
CA HIS A 626 7.92 -9.71 -31.99
C HIS A 626 8.32 -9.31 -30.57
N LEU A 627 8.53 -10.30 -29.69
CA LEU A 627 8.98 -10.03 -28.33
C LEU A 627 10.43 -9.55 -28.33
N ALA A 628 10.64 -8.25 -28.10
CA ALA A 628 11.97 -7.68 -27.98
C ALA A 628 12.55 -7.86 -26.57
N ASN A 629 11.71 -7.76 -25.54
CA ASN A 629 12.15 -7.95 -24.16
C ASN A 629 10.97 -8.33 -23.25
N CYS A 630 11.25 -9.09 -22.20
CA CYS A 630 10.30 -9.42 -21.14
C CYS A 630 11.00 -9.21 -19.81
N ASP A 631 10.42 -8.40 -18.93
CA ASP A 631 10.94 -8.24 -17.56
C ASP A 631 10.31 -9.24 -16.57
N ASN A 632 10.74 -9.17 -15.32
CA ASN A 632 10.35 -10.12 -14.28
C ASN A 632 8.91 -9.94 -13.77
N TRP A 633 8.25 -8.84 -14.13
CA TRP A 633 6.82 -8.61 -13.88
C TRP A 633 5.96 -8.97 -15.09
N MET A 634 6.54 -9.66 -16.07
CA MET A 634 5.90 -10.00 -17.34
C MET A 634 5.52 -8.75 -18.14
N ASN A 635 6.19 -7.60 -17.90
CA ASN A 635 6.05 -6.47 -18.80
C ASN A 635 6.79 -6.80 -20.09
N LEU A 636 6.10 -6.62 -21.22
CA LEU A 636 6.61 -7.02 -22.53
C LEU A 636 6.91 -5.77 -23.35
N ILE A 637 8.03 -5.80 -24.07
CA ILE A 637 8.31 -4.89 -25.17
C ILE A 637 8.10 -5.69 -26.44
N LEU A 638 7.08 -5.33 -27.21
CA LEU A 638 6.84 -5.90 -28.53
C LEU A 638 7.28 -4.91 -29.61
N LYS A 639 7.88 -5.38 -30.69
CA LYS A 639 8.23 -4.61 -31.88
C LYS A 639 7.41 -5.04 -33.08
N GLU A 640 7.21 -4.11 -34.01
CA GLU A 640 6.44 -4.34 -35.26
C GLU A 640 5.02 -4.86 -34.95
N VAL A 641 4.31 -4.14 -34.08
CA VAL A 641 3.06 -4.60 -33.46
C VAL A 641 1.87 -4.20 -34.30
N VAL A 642 0.93 -5.13 -34.50
CA VAL A 642 -0.42 -4.85 -34.97
C VAL A 642 -1.37 -4.97 -33.80
N GLN A 643 -1.96 -3.85 -33.39
CA GLN A 643 -3.02 -3.79 -32.38
C GLN A 643 -4.38 -3.92 -33.05
N THR A 644 -5.27 -4.71 -32.47
CA THR A 644 -6.67 -4.86 -32.88
C THR A 644 -7.58 -4.47 -31.74
N SER A 645 -8.62 -3.69 -32.02
CA SER A 645 -9.66 -3.27 -31.05
C SER A 645 -10.41 -4.48 -30.46
N PRO A 646 -11.05 -4.34 -29.29
CA PRO A 646 -11.86 -5.41 -28.70
C PRO A 646 -12.99 -5.91 -29.61
N GLU A 647 -13.53 -5.04 -30.45
CA GLU A 647 -14.59 -5.34 -31.42
C GLU A 647 -14.07 -5.96 -32.74
N GLY A 648 -12.74 -6.00 -32.95
CA GLY A 648 -12.12 -6.59 -34.13
C GLY A 648 -12.22 -5.75 -35.41
N ASP A 649 -12.70 -4.51 -35.32
CA ASP A 649 -13.03 -3.63 -36.45
C ASP A 649 -11.92 -2.63 -36.81
N ARG A 650 -10.97 -2.37 -35.90
CA ARG A 650 -9.89 -1.37 -36.09
C ARG A 650 -8.52 -2.00 -35.86
N PHE A 651 -7.57 -1.64 -36.73
CA PHE A 651 -6.19 -2.12 -36.68
C PHE A 651 -5.21 -0.95 -36.66
N PHE A 652 -4.29 -0.94 -35.69
CA PHE A 652 -3.21 0.05 -35.58
C PHE A 652 -1.85 -0.65 -35.72
N LYS A 653 -0.98 -0.12 -36.58
CA LYS A 653 0.41 -0.57 -36.68
C LYS A 653 1.28 0.32 -35.82
N LEU A 654 1.99 -0.28 -34.88
CA LEU A 654 2.84 0.40 -33.91
C LEU A 654 4.28 -0.13 -34.05
N PRO A 655 5.29 0.74 -34.11
CA PRO A 655 6.69 0.31 -34.26
C PRO A 655 7.17 -0.45 -33.01
N GLU A 656 6.73 -0.03 -31.83
CA GLU A 656 7.06 -0.64 -30.56
C GLU A 656 5.93 -0.38 -29.55
N VAL A 657 5.64 -1.35 -28.69
CA VAL A 657 4.64 -1.24 -27.62
C VAL A 657 5.22 -1.80 -26.33
N TYR A 658 5.12 -1.01 -25.26
CA TYR A 658 5.38 -1.46 -23.89
C TYR A 658 4.07 -1.87 -23.22
N ILE A 659 3.97 -3.14 -22.81
CA ILE A 659 2.80 -3.73 -22.18
C ILE A 659 3.13 -4.02 -20.72
N ARG A 660 2.32 -3.51 -19.79
CA ARG A 660 2.44 -3.91 -18.36
C ARG A 660 1.87 -5.32 -18.15
N GLY A 661 2.61 -6.20 -17.48
CA GLY A 661 2.24 -7.60 -17.26
C GLY A 661 0.92 -7.78 -16.53
N ASN A 662 0.57 -6.84 -15.63
CA ASN A 662 -0.72 -6.84 -14.94
C ASN A 662 -1.93 -6.69 -15.88
N ASN A 663 -1.74 -6.14 -17.08
CA ASN A 663 -2.80 -5.95 -18.06
C ASN A 663 -2.92 -7.11 -19.05
N ILE A 664 -2.02 -8.09 -18.99
CA ILE A 664 -2.03 -9.26 -19.87
C ILE A 664 -3.07 -10.27 -19.36
N LYS A 665 -3.90 -10.77 -20.27
CA LYS A 665 -4.86 -11.85 -20.01
C LYS A 665 -4.27 -13.21 -20.37
N TYR A 666 -3.74 -13.35 -21.58
CA TYR A 666 -2.96 -14.53 -21.99
C TYR A 666 -2.03 -14.20 -23.18
N LEU A 667 -1.12 -15.13 -23.48
CA LEU A 667 -0.11 -15.03 -24.54
C LEU A 667 -0.14 -16.29 -25.41
N ARG A 668 -0.01 -16.17 -26.73
CA ARG A 668 0.18 -17.31 -27.63
C ARG A 668 1.61 -17.32 -28.14
N ILE A 669 2.30 -18.43 -27.91
CA ILE A 669 3.72 -18.62 -28.22
C ILE A 669 3.84 -19.76 -29.25
N PRO A 670 4.69 -19.64 -30.28
CA PRO A 670 4.96 -20.74 -31.21
C PRO A 670 5.44 -22.02 -30.50
N GLU A 671 5.00 -23.20 -30.98
CA GLU A 671 5.35 -24.51 -30.41
C GLU A 671 6.86 -24.78 -30.37
N GLU A 672 7.60 -24.29 -31.36
CA GLU A 672 9.05 -24.49 -31.53
C GLU A 672 9.86 -24.01 -30.31
N ILE A 673 9.38 -22.96 -29.63
CA ILE A 673 10.04 -22.36 -28.46
C ILE A 673 9.87 -23.28 -27.23
N VAL A 674 8.76 -24.01 -27.15
CA VAL A 674 8.48 -24.94 -26.05
C VAL A 674 9.46 -26.12 -26.10
N GLU A 675 9.85 -26.57 -27.29
CA GLU A 675 10.84 -27.64 -27.47
C GLU A 675 12.26 -27.19 -27.08
N MET A 676 12.66 -25.97 -27.47
CA MET A 676 13.97 -25.40 -27.10
C MET A 676 14.19 -25.29 -25.58
N VAL A 677 13.15 -24.89 -24.82
CA VAL A 677 13.25 -24.77 -23.35
C VAL A 677 13.37 -26.13 -22.67
N ARG A 678 12.74 -27.17 -23.22
CA ARG A 678 12.86 -28.55 -22.72
C ARG A 678 14.29 -29.08 -22.87
N GLU A 679 14.93 -28.79 -24.00
CA GLU A 679 16.33 -29.19 -24.24
C GLU A 679 17.32 -28.43 -23.35
N GLN A 680 17.10 -27.12 -23.13
CA GLN A 680 17.94 -26.30 -22.24
C GLN A 680 17.84 -26.70 -20.76
N GLN A 681 16.66 -27.15 -20.30
CA GLN A 681 16.48 -27.64 -18.92
C GLN A 681 17.07 -29.04 -18.70
N GLN A 682 17.12 -29.89 -19.72
CA GLN A 682 17.78 -31.20 -19.63
C GLN A 682 19.31 -31.10 -19.64
N ASN A 683 19.88 -30.05 -20.25
CA ASN A 683 21.32 -29.87 -20.38
C ASN A 683 22.00 -29.10 -19.24
N GLN A 684 21.31 -28.68 -18.18
CA GLN A 684 21.97 -28.18 -16.96
C GLN A 684 22.49 -29.35 -16.11
N PRO A 685 23.82 -29.53 -15.93
CA PRO A 685 24.33 -30.59 -15.09
C PRO A 685 24.03 -30.27 -13.62
N SER A 686 23.20 -31.09 -13.00
CA SER A 686 23.02 -31.14 -11.55
C SER A 686 24.37 -31.27 -10.84
N GLY A 687 24.79 -30.22 -10.12
CA GLY A 687 26.05 -30.18 -9.38
C GLY A 687 26.08 -31.17 -8.22
N ARG A 688 26.51 -32.40 -8.50
CA ARG A 688 26.89 -33.41 -7.49
C ARG A 688 28.39 -33.34 -7.21
N SER A 689 28.69 -33.11 -5.94
CA SER A 689 30.01 -33.15 -5.32
C SER A 689 30.81 -34.44 -5.61
N ARG A 690 32.02 -34.30 -6.19
CA ARG A 690 33.21 -35.18 -6.11
C ARG A 690 34.39 -34.27 -6.51
N GLY A 691 35.43 -34.01 -5.73
CA GLY A 691 36.21 -34.92 -4.92
C GLY A 691 37.42 -35.43 -5.73
N GLY A 692 38.56 -34.71 -5.69
CA GLY A 692 39.89 -35.31 -5.84
C GLY A 692 40.64 -35.22 -7.18
N HIS A 693 41.66 -34.35 -7.18
CA HIS A 693 43.07 -34.60 -7.55
C HIS A 693 43.56 -34.71 -9.02
N ARG A 694 44.65 -33.93 -9.25
CA ARG A 694 45.74 -33.99 -10.26
C ARG A 694 45.35 -33.62 -11.69
N GLY A 695 45.97 -32.65 -12.36
CA GLY A 695 47.20 -31.90 -12.10
C GLY A 695 47.95 -31.82 -13.43
N ASP A 696 48.14 -30.63 -13.99
CA ASP A 696 49.20 -30.38 -14.97
C ASP A 696 49.39 -28.86 -15.19
N ARG A 697 50.63 -28.50 -15.52
CA ARG A 697 51.19 -27.18 -15.87
C ARG A 697 51.89 -26.39 -14.77
N GLY A 698 53.21 -26.46 -14.84
CA GLY A 698 54.14 -25.53 -14.19
C GLY A 698 55.57 -25.74 -14.69
N ASP A 699 55.79 -25.64 -16.01
CA ASP A 699 57.12 -25.46 -16.58
C ASP A 699 57.55 -24.00 -16.41
N ARG A 700 58.57 -23.76 -15.57
CA ARG A 700 59.65 -22.76 -15.76
C ARG A 700 60.57 -22.71 -14.53
N GLY A 701 61.73 -23.35 -14.70
CA GLY A 701 63.06 -22.74 -14.53
C GLY A 701 63.47 -22.15 -13.17
N GLY A 702 64.60 -22.66 -12.65
CA GLY A 702 65.56 -21.78 -11.96
C GLY A 702 66.15 -22.26 -10.64
N ARG A 703 67.12 -23.19 -10.73
CA ARG A 703 68.49 -23.05 -10.17
C ARG A 703 68.65 -22.37 -8.80
N GLY A 704 69.18 -23.12 -7.82
CA GLY A 704 69.97 -22.53 -6.74
C GLY A 704 69.92 -23.31 -5.42
N GLY A 705 70.96 -24.10 -5.14
CA GLY A 705 71.00 -24.99 -3.99
C GLY A 705 71.27 -24.35 -2.63
N ARG A 706 71.10 -25.14 -1.57
CA ARG A 706 72.09 -25.34 -0.49
C ARG A 706 71.59 -26.37 0.55
N GLY A 707 72.25 -27.53 0.55
CA GLY A 707 73.05 -28.02 1.69
C GLY A 707 72.36 -28.64 2.91
N ARG A 708 72.50 -29.98 3.04
CA ARG A 708 72.79 -30.82 4.23
C ARG A 708 72.33 -32.25 3.87
N GLY A 709 73.08 -33.34 3.94
CA GLY A 709 74.38 -33.72 4.50
C GLY A 709 74.33 -35.23 4.74
N ARG A 710 75.49 -35.92 4.72
CA ARG A 710 75.74 -37.38 4.86
C ARG A 710 75.50 -38.19 3.58
N GLY A 711 76.43 -38.99 3.05
CA GLY A 711 77.74 -39.43 3.50
C GLY A 711 77.95 -40.89 3.06
N ARG A 712 78.95 -41.15 2.21
CA ARG A 712 79.81 -42.37 2.14
C ARG A 712 80.51 -42.41 0.78
N GLY A 713 81.83 -42.44 0.81
CA GLY A 713 82.68 -42.56 -0.37
C GLY A 713 83.05 -44.01 -0.72
N ARG A 714 83.64 -44.16 -1.92
CA ARG A 714 84.70 -45.12 -2.30
C ARG A 714 85.15 -44.75 -3.72
N GLY A 715 86.41 -44.29 -3.89
CA GLY A 715 87.48 -45.01 -4.61
C GLY A 715 87.41 -44.77 -6.12
N GLY A 716 88.44 -44.42 -6.88
CA GLY A 716 89.88 -44.38 -6.70
C GLY A 716 90.50 -44.43 -8.12
N ASN A 717 91.58 -43.68 -8.31
CA ASN A 717 92.38 -43.44 -9.53
C ASN A 717 91.82 -42.50 -10.60
#